data_AF-A0A1G0MVR2-F1
#
_entry.id   AF-A0A1G0MVR2-F1
#
_cell.length_a   1.000
_cell.length_b   1.000
_cell.length_c   1.000
_cell.angle_alpha   90.00
_cell.angle_beta   90.00
_cell.angle_gamma   90.00
#
_symmetry.space_group_name_H-M   'P 1'
#
loop_
_entity.id
_entity.type
_entity.pdbx_description
1 polymer ?
#
loop_
_entity_poly.entity_id
_entity_poly.type
_entity_poly.pdbx_seq_one_letter_code
_entity_poly.pdbx_strand_id
1 'polypeptide(L)'
;MAQLPETLTIPARILRTLLAGVLLMMLAVAVCPDRAHASIPNRLYRIDIRPQKDFTRLTVRLAGPPQYSLASIPGNRLRLVIQDTGGTLFKKYRRYSDKNIGGLMLKRRGENLLVTFQVSQKAGWRDLTRPDISAVTIDIGTPFKPGTPQPSLAGREKIWTGVEKLVRDFDPPLKSEIPFSPTDRQVLNNFLTENDQKDFMAAEAALYKGRLTEAEELFTRFSAKEVPIRPLALYRLAETWYKLQKYPQALSAFREAERLWPGYLGLNPGVTFYYGDTIARSGELASARALLAGLVARVADKTYAPALLVRLGDILARQGHESEARAIYHNVAEFFKDNKASKMALMRSADSEFLHSTPWNYRPLSDVYLNASQQSGDLDMREEAHFKHVLLESIHGDAGEALQLVTGFQRKFPRGVYAAVIRTIREALVAEVYRRTVWGKDSPALLRFMEEQHEYLGSCVEQPGFLAAVTHAYNEAGRPIELVKLLTSLVDRSWAASIAPELYTSIVDNAELIGDTATAERTLKAYLLKFPATPRVPLMKERLGALYFSSEKHQQVKDTLLWLLNKGEHAQRPESYYQLGRSLWELHQYAQSAKSMDLFLASRTGRDPQLVPDAYFVAGSARESLGDRKGALKLFEAALKVPDNKRSDEFMYKTGQINLLEGNAGRARALFGHLAKNSKDPDWQKLAQQALASLESK
;
A
#
# COMPACT_ATOMS: atom_id res chain seq x y z
N MET A 1 58.28 4.51 -44.78
CA MET A 1 57.93 3.13 -45.16
C MET A 1 56.76 2.68 -44.30
N ALA A 2 55.56 2.64 -44.87
CA ALA A 2 54.43 1.81 -44.43
C ALA A 2 53.38 1.86 -45.55
N GLN A 3 53.02 0.69 -46.08
CA GLN A 3 52.21 0.47 -47.27
C GLN A 3 50.73 0.80 -47.05
N LEU A 4 50.09 1.40 -48.05
CA LEU A 4 48.63 1.45 -48.22
C LEU A 4 48.14 0.07 -48.73
N PRO A 5 47.04 -0.49 -48.20
CA PRO A 5 46.43 -1.69 -48.77
C PRO A 5 45.38 -1.38 -49.84
N GLU A 6 45.29 -2.31 -50.78
CA GLU A 6 44.52 -2.33 -52.01
C GLU A 6 43.00 -2.24 -51.80
N THR A 7 42.34 -1.61 -52.76
CA THR A 7 40.89 -1.51 -52.88
C THR A 7 40.29 -2.84 -53.34
N LEU A 8 39.51 -3.49 -52.46
CA LEU A 8 38.68 -4.63 -52.84
C LEU A 8 37.53 -4.15 -53.75
N THR A 9 37.64 -4.43 -55.04
CA THR A 9 36.57 -4.25 -56.02
C THR A 9 35.65 -5.47 -55.98
N ILE A 10 34.44 -5.32 -55.42
CA ILE A 10 33.41 -6.36 -55.45
C ILE A 10 32.86 -6.44 -56.89
N PRO A 11 32.88 -7.61 -57.55
CA PRO A 11 32.42 -7.73 -58.93
C PRO A 11 30.92 -7.45 -59.02
N ALA A 12 30.51 -6.64 -60.00
CA ALA A 12 29.14 -6.12 -60.17
C ALA A 12 28.04 -7.21 -60.24
N ARG A 13 28.40 -8.47 -60.53
CA ARG A 13 27.49 -9.62 -60.45
C ARG A 13 27.06 -9.94 -59.02
N ILE A 14 27.96 -9.85 -58.04
CA ILE A 14 27.69 -10.15 -56.62
C ILE A 14 26.82 -9.04 -56.01
N LEU A 15 27.08 -7.78 -56.39
CA LEU A 15 26.27 -6.63 -55.98
C LEU A 15 24.84 -6.72 -56.57
N ARG A 16 24.69 -7.18 -57.83
CA ARG A 16 23.37 -7.40 -58.44
C ARG A 16 22.60 -8.55 -57.81
N THR A 17 23.26 -9.64 -57.40
CA THR A 17 22.58 -10.74 -56.68
C THR A 17 22.21 -10.37 -55.25
N LEU A 18 23.02 -9.56 -54.56
CA LEU A 18 22.70 -9.00 -53.24
C LEU A 18 21.55 -7.99 -53.32
N LEU A 19 21.56 -7.07 -54.29
CA LEU A 19 20.44 -6.15 -54.51
C LEU A 19 19.17 -6.86 -54.96
N ALA A 20 19.26 -7.88 -55.82
CA ALA A 20 18.11 -8.69 -56.19
C ALA A 20 17.55 -9.47 -54.99
N GLY A 21 18.41 -10.00 -54.12
CA GLY A 21 18.03 -10.67 -52.87
C GLY A 21 17.36 -9.72 -51.86
N VAL A 22 17.90 -8.51 -51.69
CA VAL A 22 17.32 -7.47 -50.82
C VAL A 22 16.01 -6.93 -51.40
N LEU A 23 15.91 -6.78 -52.73
CA LEU A 23 14.68 -6.35 -53.40
C LEU A 23 13.61 -7.45 -53.34
N LEU A 24 13.97 -8.74 -53.45
CA LEU A 24 13.05 -9.87 -53.21
C LEU A 24 12.62 -9.95 -51.76
N MET A 25 13.51 -9.67 -50.80
CA MET A 25 13.17 -9.60 -49.37
C MET A 25 12.23 -8.43 -49.07
N MET A 26 12.47 -7.25 -49.66
CA MET A 26 11.57 -6.10 -49.52
C MET A 26 10.22 -6.32 -50.21
N LEU A 27 10.18 -7.00 -51.37
CA LEU A 27 8.91 -7.39 -51.99
C LEU A 27 8.18 -8.51 -51.21
N ALA A 28 8.90 -9.43 -50.57
CA ALA A 28 8.29 -10.44 -49.69
C ALA A 28 7.71 -9.81 -48.41
N VAL A 29 8.31 -8.73 -47.90
CA VAL A 29 7.77 -7.93 -46.79
C VAL A 29 6.57 -7.07 -47.23
N ALA A 30 6.53 -6.63 -48.50
CA ALA A 30 5.44 -5.81 -49.03
C ALA A 30 4.22 -6.59 -49.54
N VAL A 31 4.33 -7.91 -49.74
CA VAL A 31 3.24 -8.77 -50.27
C VAL A 31 2.68 -9.74 -49.22
N CYS A 32 3.25 -9.78 -48.01
CA CYS A 32 2.53 -10.33 -46.87
C CYS A 32 1.40 -9.36 -46.49
N PRO A 33 0.11 -9.74 -46.59
CA PRO A 33 -0.91 -8.97 -45.91
C PRO A 33 -0.60 -9.09 -44.42
N ASP A 34 -0.13 -8.00 -43.84
CA ASP A 34 -0.07 -7.84 -42.39
C ASP A 34 -1.51 -7.86 -41.87
N ARG A 35 -2.02 -9.07 -41.71
CA ARG A 35 -3.20 -9.38 -40.91
C ARG A 35 -2.72 -10.07 -39.64
N ALA A 36 -1.88 -9.37 -38.89
CA ALA A 36 -2.13 -9.31 -37.45
C ALA A 36 -3.49 -8.63 -37.24
N HIS A 37 -4.59 -9.33 -37.54
CA HIS A 37 -5.82 -9.05 -36.83
C HIS A 37 -5.49 -9.42 -35.39
N ALA A 38 -5.27 -8.41 -34.55
CA ALA A 38 -5.49 -8.56 -33.12
C ALA A 38 -6.79 -9.36 -32.99
N SER A 39 -6.70 -10.61 -32.52
CA SER A 39 -7.88 -11.44 -32.38
C SER A 39 -8.74 -10.72 -31.35
N ILE A 40 -9.82 -10.07 -31.78
CA ILE A 40 -10.74 -9.41 -30.86
C ILE A 40 -11.22 -10.50 -29.90
N PRO A 41 -10.76 -10.50 -28.63
CA PRO A 41 -10.81 -11.69 -27.77
C PRO A 41 -12.24 -12.07 -27.41
N ASN A 42 -13.20 -11.14 -27.52
CA ASN A 42 -14.61 -11.39 -27.27
C ASN A 42 -15.48 -11.09 -28.49
N ARG A 43 -16.64 -11.77 -28.60
CA ARG A 43 -17.53 -11.64 -29.76
C ARG A 43 -18.99 -11.61 -29.34
N LEU A 44 -19.73 -10.64 -29.88
CA LEU A 44 -21.18 -10.55 -29.72
C LEU A 44 -21.90 -11.66 -30.49
N TYR A 45 -22.65 -12.51 -29.78
CA TYR A 45 -23.48 -13.56 -30.36
C TYR A 45 -24.92 -13.12 -30.57
N ARG A 46 -25.52 -12.51 -29.54
CA ARG A 46 -26.97 -12.27 -29.53
C ARG A 46 -27.33 -11.13 -28.58
N ILE A 47 -28.39 -10.40 -28.92
CA ILE A 47 -29.05 -9.48 -28.01
C ILE A 47 -30.49 -9.96 -27.81
N ASP A 48 -30.84 -10.25 -26.56
CA ASP A 48 -32.21 -10.56 -26.15
C ASP A 48 -32.83 -9.33 -25.51
N ILE A 49 -34.01 -8.94 -25.98
CA ILE A 49 -34.81 -7.86 -25.39
C ILE A 49 -36.13 -8.47 -24.94
N ARG A 50 -36.45 -8.37 -23.65
CA ARG A 50 -37.65 -8.95 -23.04
C ARG A 50 -38.43 -7.88 -22.27
N PRO A 51 -39.48 -7.30 -22.86
CA PRO A 51 -40.41 -6.44 -22.15
C PRO A 51 -41.09 -7.18 -20.99
N GLN A 52 -41.27 -6.50 -19.87
CA GLN A 52 -42.01 -6.95 -18.69
C GLN A 52 -43.02 -5.87 -18.27
N LYS A 53 -43.83 -6.15 -17.24
CA LYS A 53 -44.90 -5.24 -16.78
C LYS A 53 -44.37 -3.87 -16.35
N ASP A 54 -43.20 -3.78 -15.72
CA ASP A 54 -42.67 -2.52 -15.19
C ASP A 54 -41.27 -2.17 -15.70
N PHE A 55 -40.63 -3.08 -16.44
CA PHE A 55 -39.28 -2.88 -16.98
C PHE A 55 -39.07 -3.65 -18.29
N THR A 56 -37.95 -3.41 -18.96
CA THR A 56 -37.46 -4.18 -20.10
C THR A 56 -36.11 -4.76 -19.75
N ARG A 57 -35.94 -6.08 -19.91
CA ARG A 57 -34.65 -6.76 -19.73
C ARG A 57 -33.89 -6.81 -21.03
N LEU A 58 -32.70 -6.23 -21.04
CA LEU A 58 -31.72 -6.29 -22.12
C LEU A 58 -30.60 -7.25 -21.73
N THR A 59 -30.40 -8.31 -22.50
CA THR A 59 -29.29 -9.26 -22.32
C THR A 59 -28.41 -9.30 -23.56
N VAL A 60 -27.15 -8.91 -23.43
CA VAL A 60 -26.13 -8.94 -24.48
C VAL A 60 -25.22 -10.14 -24.25
N ARG A 61 -25.36 -11.18 -25.08
CA ARG A 61 -24.62 -12.45 -24.95
C ARG A 61 -23.34 -12.45 -25.77
N LEU A 62 -22.26 -12.90 -25.15
CA LEU A 62 -20.88 -12.79 -25.64
C LEU A 62 -20.17 -14.15 -25.61
N ALA A 63 -18.98 -14.21 -26.21
CA ALA A 63 -18.17 -15.43 -26.29
C ALA A 63 -17.30 -15.67 -25.05
N GLY A 64 -16.90 -14.61 -24.37
CA GLY A 64 -16.21 -14.65 -23.09
C GLY A 64 -16.83 -13.68 -22.08
N PRO A 65 -16.36 -13.72 -20.83
CA PRO A 65 -16.81 -12.81 -19.78
C PRO A 65 -16.58 -11.35 -20.20
N PRO A 66 -17.60 -10.47 -20.11
CA PRO A 66 -17.47 -9.07 -20.51
C PRO A 66 -16.67 -8.24 -19.52
N GLN A 67 -15.74 -7.43 -20.03
CA GLN A 67 -15.38 -6.17 -19.39
C GLN A 67 -16.20 -5.06 -20.03
N TYR A 68 -17.01 -4.35 -19.26
CA TYR A 68 -17.96 -3.37 -19.80
C TYR A 68 -18.21 -2.21 -18.83
N SER A 69 -18.77 -1.14 -19.37
CA SER A 69 -19.34 -0.04 -18.58
C SER A 69 -20.72 0.29 -19.10
N LEU A 70 -21.60 0.72 -18.20
CA LEU A 70 -22.90 1.29 -18.53
C LEU A 70 -22.97 2.72 -18.01
N ALA A 71 -23.34 3.66 -18.87
CA ALA A 71 -23.46 5.06 -18.49
C ALA A 71 -24.65 5.75 -19.14
N SER A 72 -25.26 6.67 -18.39
CA SER A 72 -26.19 7.66 -18.93
C SER A 72 -25.44 8.69 -19.75
N ILE A 73 -25.98 9.03 -20.92
CA ILE A 73 -25.45 10.08 -21.80
C ILE A 73 -26.56 11.09 -22.13
N PRO A 74 -26.23 12.31 -22.59
CA PRO A 74 -27.21 13.35 -22.87
C PRO A 74 -28.34 12.91 -23.81
N GLY A 75 -29.55 13.42 -23.54
CA GLY A 75 -30.77 13.12 -24.27
C GLY A 75 -31.45 11.82 -23.86
N ASN A 76 -31.42 11.48 -22.56
CA ASN A 76 -32.02 10.27 -21.98
C ASN A 76 -31.63 8.98 -22.72
N ARG A 77 -30.32 8.80 -22.88
CA ARG A 77 -29.79 7.59 -23.51
C ARG A 77 -28.90 6.86 -22.52
N LEU A 78 -28.90 5.54 -22.61
CA LEU A 78 -27.89 4.70 -22.01
C LEU A 78 -26.90 4.24 -23.08
N ARG A 79 -25.64 4.15 -22.70
CA ARG A 79 -24.58 3.56 -23.51
C ARG A 79 -23.91 2.45 -22.72
N LEU A 80 -24.05 1.24 -23.24
CA LEU A 80 -23.25 0.09 -22.85
C LEU A 80 -22.02 0.02 -23.77
N VAL A 81 -20.83 0.01 -23.18
CA VAL A 81 -19.57 -0.17 -23.90
C VAL A 81 -18.95 -1.47 -23.41
N ILE A 82 -18.65 -2.37 -24.34
CA ILE A 82 -18.06 -3.68 -24.06
C ILE A 82 -16.67 -3.69 -24.68
N GLN A 83 -15.65 -3.86 -23.85
CA GLN A 83 -14.25 -3.78 -24.23
C GLN A 83 -13.85 -4.99 -25.07
N ASP A 84 -12.93 -4.79 -26.01
CA ASP A 84 -12.29 -5.85 -26.81
C ASP A 84 -13.30 -6.86 -27.40
N THR A 85 -14.42 -6.32 -27.89
CA THR A 85 -15.59 -7.09 -28.31
C THR A 85 -15.97 -6.77 -29.76
N GLY A 86 -15.85 -7.78 -30.61
CA GLY A 86 -16.25 -7.73 -32.01
C GLY A 86 -17.63 -8.35 -32.23
N GLY A 87 -17.94 -8.65 -33.48
CA GLY A 87 -19.18 -9.36 -33.87
C GLY A 87 -20.15 -8.54 -34.71
N THR A 88 -21.34 -9.10 -34.89
CA THR A 88 -22.35 -8.61 -35.83
C THR A 88 -23.07 -7.38 -35.26
N LEU A 89 -23.09 -6.28 -36.01
CA LEU A 89 -23.87 -5.10 -35.65
C LEU A 89 -25.34 -5.30 -36.07
N PHE A 90 -26.15 -5.84 -35.16
CA PHE A 90 -27.56 -6.16 -35.41
C PHE A 90 -28.41 -4.90 -35.69
N LYS A 91 -28.48 -4.49 -36.96
CA LYS A 91 -29.26 -3.32 -37.41
C LYS A 91 -30.76 -3.46 -37.12
N LYS A 92 -31.28 -4.69 -36.99
CA LYS A 92 -32.70 -4.97 -36.70
C LYS A 92 -33.21 -4.30 -35.42
N TYR A 93 -32.36 -4.09 -34.41
CA TYR A 93 -32.77 -3.46 -33.15
C TYR A 93 -32.80 -1.92 -33.20
N ARG A 94 -32.35 -1.29 -34.30
CA ARG A 94 -32.39 0.17 -34.44
C ARG A 94 -33.82 0.73 -34.43
N ARG A 95 -34.79 -0.06 -34.89
CA ARG A 95 -36.21 0.30 -34.94
C ARG A 95 -37.01 -0.25 -33.76
N TYR A 96 -36.37 -0.99 -32.85
CA TYR A 96 -37.04 -1.51 -31.67
C TYR A 96 -37.45 -0.36 -30.76
N SER A 97 -38.66 -0.41 -30.21
CA SER A 97 -39.11 0.54 -29.20
C SER A 97 -40.17 -0.11 -28.31
N ASP A 98 -40.12 0.18 -27.02
CA ASP A 98 -41.15 -0.14 -26.05
C ASP A 98 -41.32 1.03 -25.05
N LYS A 99 -42.14 0.84 -24.00
CA LYS A 99 -42.42 1.90 -23.01
C LYS A 99 -41.19 2.36 -22.20
N ASN A 100 -40.11 1.57 -22.15
CA ASN A 100 -38.94 1.81 -21.33
C ASN A 100 -37.71 2.18 -22.16
N ILE A 101 -37.49 1.52 -23.31
CA ILE A 101 -36.31 1.73 -24.15
C ILE A 101 -36.67 1.91 -25.63
N GLY A 102 -35.84 2.66 -26.35
CA GLY A 102 -36.02 2.93 -27.78
C GLY A 102 -34.71 2.90 -28.56
N GLY A 103 -34.74 2.34 -29.76
CA GLY A 103 -33.69 2.39 -30.77
C GLY A 103 -32.31 1.95 -30.28
N LEU A 104 -32.00 0.64 -30.39
CA LEU A 104 -30.67 0.14 -30.05
C LEU A 104 -29.71 0.32 -31.24
N MET A 105 -28.77 1.24 -31.08
CA MET A 105 -27.71 1.53 -32.06
C MET A 105 -26.41 0.86 -31.63
N LEU A 106 -25.97 -0.10 -32.44
CA LEU A 106 -24.66 -0.74 -32.29
C LEU A 106 -23.63 -0.07 -33.20
N LYS A 107 -22.47 0.28 -32.64
CA LYS A 107 -21.31 0.83 -33.37
C LYS A 107 -20.00 0.21 -32.86
N ARG A 108 -18.96 0.21 -33.69
CA ARG A 108 -17.60 -0.10 -33.27
C ARG A 108 -16.80 1.19 -33.07
N ARG A 109 -15.92 1.21 -32.08
CA ARG A 109 -14.94 2.28 -31.87
C ARG A 109 -13.64 1.65 -31.36
N GLY A 110 -12.63 1.58 -32.24
CA GLY A 110 -11.46 0.72 -31.99
C GLY A 110 -11.89 -0.74 -31.82
N GLU A 111 -11.35 -1.41 -30.81
CA GLU A 111 -11.67 -2.80 -30.46
C GLU A 111 -12.98 -2.96 -29.64
N ASN A 112 -13.67 -1.86 -29.33
CA ASN A 112 -14.83 -1.87 -28.43
C ASN A 112 -16.17 -1.88 -29.17
N LEU A 113 -17.16 -2.60 -28.61
CA LEU A 113 -18.55 -2.59 -29.05
C LEU A 113 -19.37 -1.60 -28.22
N LEU A 114 -20.04 -0.67 -28.89
CA LEU A 114 -20.94 0.30 -28.27
C LEU A 114 -22.39 -0.08 -28.59
N VAL A 115 -23.23 -0.19 -27.56
CA VAL A 115 -24.69 -0.34 -27.66
C VAL A 115 -25.33 0.88 -27.00
N THR A 116 -25.89 1.79 -27.80
CA THR A 116 -26.56 3.01 -27.32
C THR A 116 -28.05 2.92 -27.57
N PHE A 117 -28.88 3.27 -26.59
CA PHE A 117 -30.34 3.26 -26.71
C PHE A 117 -30.99 4.36 -25.88
N GLN A 118 -32.15 4.84 -26.33
CA GLN A 118 -32.99 5.77 -25.58
C GLN A 118 -33.67 5.07 -24.41
N VAL A 119 -33.95 5.86 -23.38
CA VAL A 119 -34.63 5.44 -22.15
C VAL A 119 -35.74 6.44 -21.82
N SER A 120 -36.86 5.96 -21.31
CA SER A 120 -37.96 6.81 -20.84
C SER A 120 -37.50 7.77 -19.73
N GLN A 121 -38.04 8.99 -19.70
CA GLN A 121 -37.68 10.03 -18.72
C GLN A 121 -37.77 9.60 -17.25
N LYS A 122 -38.70 8.68 -16.95
CA LYS A 122 -38.93 8.18 -15.58
C LYS A 122 -38.31 6.82 -15.32
N ALA A 123 -37.58 6.25 -16.28
CA ALA A 123 -37.02 4.91 -16.15
C ALA A 123 -35.58 4.95 -15.61
N GLY A 124 -35.34 4.23 -14.51
CA GLY A 124 -34.02 3.89 -14.04
C GLY A 124 -33.54 2.56 -14.60
N TRP A 125 -32.43 2.05 -14.08
CA TRP A 125 -31.89 0.75 -14.47
C TRP A 125 -31.25 -0.01 -13.31
N ARG A 126 -31.12 -1.33 -13.47
CA ARG A 126 -30.42 -2.23 -12.55
C ARG A 126 -29.58 -3.22 -13.35
N ASP A 127 -28.31 -3.38 -12.98
CA ASP A 127 -27.42 -4.38 -13.55
C ASP A 127 -27.55 -5.72 -12.80
N LEU A 128 -27.66 -6.80 -13.56
CA LEU A 128 -27.81 -8.18 -13.09
C LEU A 128 -26.71 -9.10 -13.66
N THR A 129 -25.66 -8.52 -14.23
CA THR A 129 -24.54 -9.26 -14.80
C THR A 129 -23.78 -10.00 -13.71
N ARG A 130 -23.36 -11.24 -13.99
CA ARG A 130 -22.57 -12.06 -13.08
C ARG A 130 -21.19 -12.33 -13.70
N PRO A 131 -20.08 -12.29 -12.94
CA PRO A 131 -18.72 -12.41 -13.50
C PRO A 131 -18.45 -13.73 -14.23
N ASP A 132 -19.13 -14.80 -13.84
CA ASP A 132 -19.06 -16.15 -14.38
C ASP A 132 -19.90 -16.36 -15.64
N ILE A 133 -20.72 -15.37 -16.03
CA ILE A 133 -21.60 -15.47 -17.19
C ILE A 133 -21.07 -14.58 -18.31
N SER A 134 -20.90 -15.16 -19.49
CA SER A 134 -20.53 -14.44 -20.72
C SER A 134 -21.71 -13.64 -21.30
N ALA A 135 -22.36 -12.81 -20.48
CA ALA A 135 -23.45 -11.94 -20.90
C ALA A 135 -23.62 -10.73 -19.98
N VAL A 136 -23.87 -9.56 -20.56
CA VAL A 136 -24.30 -8.36 -19.82
C VAL A 136 -25.83 -8.37 -19.71
N THR A 137 -26.39 -8.26 -18.51
CA THR A 137 -27.85 -8.25 -18.29
C THR A 137 -28.28 -7.01 -17.51
N ILE A 138 -29.16 -6.22 -18.11
CA ILE A 138 -29.63 -4.94 -17.54
C ILE A 138 -31.17 -4.92 -17.58
N ASP A 139 -31.79 -4.55 -16.46
CA ASP A 139 -33.22 -4.23 -16.40
C ASP A 139 -33.41 -2.71 -16.45
N ILE A 140 -34.32 -2.20 -17.30
CA ILE A 140 -34.59 -0.76 -17.49
C ILE A 140 -36.08 -0.48 -17.32
N GLY A 141 -36.47 0.41 -16.42
CA GLY A 141 -37.88 0.72 -16.17
C GLY A 141 -38.14 1.66 -14.99
N THR A 142 -39.40 2.02 -14.78
CA THR A 142 -39.86 2.93 -13.71
C THR A 142 -39.68 2.45 -12.27
N PRO A 143 -39.62 1.13 -11.93
CA PRO A 143 -39.41 0.72 -10.54
C PRO A 143 -37.96 0.87 -10.09
N PHE A 144 -37.03 1.13 -11.01
CA PHE A 144 -35.63 1.34 -10.68
C PHE A 144 -35.34 2.83 -10.55
N LYS A 145 -34.51 3.19 -9.58
CA LYS A 145 -33.92 4.54 -9.54
C LYS A 145 -32.93 4.67 -10.71
N PRO A 146 -32.80 5.84 -11.35
CA PRO A 146 -31.63 6.10 -12.18
C PRO A 146 -30.41 5.77 -11.33
N GLY A 147 -29.64 4.77 -11.75
CA GLY A 147 -28.60 4.19 -10.90
C GLY A 147 -27.65 5.27 -10.40
N THR A 148 -27.30 5.23 -9.12
CA THR A 148 -26.17 6.00 -8.60
C THR A 148 -24.97 5.67 -9.49
N PRO A 149 -24.23 6.65 -10.02
CA PRO A 149 -23.07 6.34 -10.83
C PRO A 149 -22.15 5.42 -10.03
N GLN A 150 -21.83 4.27 -10.63
CA GLN A 150 -20.89 3.28 -10.10
C GLN A 150 -19.57 3.49 -10.83
N PRO A 151 -18.42 3.21 -10.19
CA PRO A 151 -17.17 3.22 -10.92
C PRO A 151 -17.26 2.14 -11.99
N SER A 152 -17.11 2.56 -13.23
CA SER A 152 -17.15 1.70 -14.42
C SER A 152 -15.96 0.74 -14.52
N LEU A 153 -14.92 0.93 -13.69
CA LEU A 153 -13.71 0.13 -13.67
C LEU A 153 -13.64 -0.65 -12.36
N ALA A 154 -13.48 -1.97 -12.46
CA ALA A 154 -13.29 -2.84 -11.31
C ALA A 154 -12.04 -2.42 -10.51
N GLY A 155 -12.10 -2.56 -9.18
CA GLY A 155 -11.00 -2.21 -8.27
C GLY A 155 -10.95 -0.74 -7.87
N ARG A 156 -11.91 0.07 -8.34
CA ARG A 156 -12.03 1.50 -8.04
C ARG A 156 -13.08 1.83 -6.98
N GLU A 157 -13.71 0.82 -6.39
CA GLU A 157 -14.83 0.97 -5.45
C GLU A 157 -14.40 1.76 -4.21
N LYS A 158 -13.21 1.46 -3.67
CA LYS A 158 -12.63 2.20 -2.53
C LYS A 158 -12.35 3.67 -2.86
N ILE A 159 -11.96 3.97 -4.11
CA ILE A 159 -11.73 5.35 -4.56
C ILE A 159 -13.06 6.07 -4.72
N TRP A 160 -14.05 5.41 -5.32
CA TRP A 160 -15.38 5.97 -5.58
C TRP A 160 -16.19 6.24 -4.31
N THR A 161 -15.99 5.40 -3.29
CA THR A 161 -16.69 5.53 -2.00
C THR A 161 -16.36 6.89 -1.36
N GLY A 162 -17.37 7.75 -1.22
CA GLY A 162 -17.21 9.09 -0.64
C GLY A 162 -16.80 10.19 -1.61
N VAL A 163 -16.63 9.90 -2.91
CA VAL A 163 -16.34 10.93 -3.94
C VAL A 163 -17.44 11.97 -4.01
N GLU A 164 -18.71 11.57 -3.88
CA GLU A 164 -19.81 12.52 -3.87
C GLU A 164 -19.64 13.56 -2.75
N LYS A 165 -19.36 13.11 -1.53
CA LYS A 165 -19.13 14.00 -0.40
C LYS A 165 -17.92 14.91 -0.63
N LEU A 166 -16.88 14.38 -1.26
CA LEU A 166 -15.63 15.10 -1.54
C LEU A 166 -15.76 16.15 -2.65
N VAL A 167 -16.65 15.94 -3.63
CA VAL A 167 -16.83 16.87 -4.75
C VAL A 167 -17.97 17.86 -4.48
N ARG A 168 -19.04 17.43 -3.81
CA ARG A 168 -20.23 18.27 -3.53
C ARG A 168 -20.19 18.95 -2.17
N ASP A 169 -19.83 18.22 -1.12
CA ASP A 169 -20.03 18.68 0.26
C ASP A 169 -18.74 19.22 0.90
N PHE A 170 -17.59 18.81 0.38
CA PHE A 170 -16.29 19.22 0.92
C PHE A 170 -16.05 20.69 0.63
N ASP A 171 -16.03 21.47 1.71
CA ASP A 171 -15.91 22.92 1.69
C ASP A 171 -14.64 23.29 2.49
N PRO A 172 -13.46 23.35 1.85
CA PRO A 172 -12.21 23.68 2.56
C PRO A 172 -12.28 25.12 3.12
N PRO A 173 -11.54 25.44 4.20
CA PRO A 173 -11.56 26.78 4.79
C PRO A 173 -11.21 27.85 3.76
N LEU A 174 -12.03 28.90 3.66
CA LEU A 174 -11.84 29.95 2.66
C LEU A 174 -11.01 31.09 3.22
N LYS A 175 -10.17 31.67 2.38
CA LYS A 175 -9.53 32.95 2.66
C LYS A 175 -10.35 34.06 1.99
N SER A 176 -10.63 35.10 2.74
CA SER A 176 -11.22 36.32 2.17
C SER A 176 -10.26 36.90 1.14
N GLU A 177 -10.77 37.18 -0.07
CA GLU A 177 -10.05 37.96 -1.08
C GLU A 177 -10.05 39.47 -0.72
N ILE A 178 -10.96 39.89 0.16
CA ILE A 178 -10.97 41.24 0.73
C ILE A 178 -9.79 41.37 1.70
N PRO A 179 -8.91 42.38 1.53
CA PRO A 179 -7.75 42.58 2.38
C PRO A 179 -8.10 42.72 3.86
N PHE A 180 -7.21 42.21 4.71
CA PHE A 180 -7.32 42.45 6.14
C PHE A 180 -7.12 43.94 6.43
N SER A 181 -8.14 44.60 6.96
CA SER A 181 -8.05 45.96 7.47
C SER A 181 -7.83 45.93 8.99
N PRO A 182 -6.64 46.27 9.51
CA PRO A 182 -6.42 46.36 10.95
C PRO A 182 -7.27 47.48 11.54
N THR A 183 -7.59 47.35 12.83
CA THR A 183 -8.31 48.42 13.55
C THR A 183 -7.42 49.65 13.69
N ASP A 184 -7.95 50.84 13.39
CA ASP A 184 -7.22 52.09 13.56
C ASP A 184 -6.87 52.32 15.04
N ARG A 185 -5.62 52.65 15.31
CA ARG A 185 -5.12 52.95 16.65
C ARG A 185 -5.87 54.13 17.29
N GLN A 186 -6.29 55.14 16.51
CA GLN A 186 -7.06 56.26 17.04
C GLN A 186 -8.44 55.81 17.56
N VAL A 187 -9.04 54.81 16.93
CA VAL A 187 -10.30 54.22 17.40
C VAL A 187 -10.07 53.47 18.71
N LEU A 188 -8.94 52.75 18.84
CA LEU A 188 -8.59 52.03 20.07
C LEU A 188 -8.36 52.96 21.27
N ASN A 189 -7.90 54.20 21.05
CA ASN A 189 -7.70 55.20 22.11
C ASN A 189 -8.98 55.48 22.91
N ASN A 190 -10.14 55.37 22.26
CA ASN A 190 -11.43 55.63 22.91
C ASN A 190 -11.88 54.49 23.83
N PHE A 191 -11.21 53.33 23.77
CA PHE A 191 -11.66 52.10 24.43
C PHE A 191 -10.60 51.43 25.33
N LEU A 192 -9.31 51.69 25.10
CA LEU A 192 -8.21 50.96 25.73
C LEU A 192 -7.08 51.88 26.24
N THR A 193 -6.42 51.44 27.32
CA THR A 193 -5.17 52.05 27.83
C THR A 193 -4.01 51.84 26.85
N GLU A 194 -2.94 52.63 26.94
CA GLU A 194 -1.79 52.48 26.03
C GLU A 194 -1.16 51.08 26.02
N ASN A 195 -1.12 50.40 27.17
CA ASN A 195 -0.60 49.03 27.25
C ASN A 195 -1.58 48.02 26.62
N ASP A 196 -2.88 48.12 26.93
CA ASP A 196 -3.89 47.27 26.33
C ASP A 196 -4.00 47.48 24.80
N GLN A 197 -3.75 48.70 24.31
CA GLN A 197 -3.67 48.98 22.87
C GLN A 197 -2.53 48.24 22.19
N LYS A 198 -1.33 48.22 22.81
CA LYS A 198 -0.19 47.46 22.28
C LYS A 198 -0.52 45.98 22.20
N ASP A 199 -1.15 45.43 23.22
CA ASP A 199 -1.56 44.03 23.27
C ASP A 199 -2.65 43.71 22.23
N PHE A 200 -3.62 44.59 22.04
CA PHE A 200 -4.65 44.44 21.01
C PHE A 200 -4.06 44.49 19.60
N MET A 201 -3.13 45.41 19.34
CA MET A 201 -2.41 45.50 18.07
C MET A 201 -1.50 44.29 17.84
N ALA A 202 -0.92 43.72 18.89
CA ALA A 202 -0.17 42.47 18.82
C ALA A 202 -1.09 41.30 18.44
N ALA A 203 -2.33 41.28 18.95
CA ALA A 203 -3.35 40.30 18.58
C ALA A 203 -3.75 40.42 17.09
N GLU A 204 -4.03 41.65 16.61
CA GLU A 204 -4.31 41.92 15.20
C GLU A 204 -3.13 41.50 14.30
N ALA A 205 -1.89 41.78 14.71
CA ALA A 205 -0.69 41.36 13.98
C ALA A 205 -0.50 39.84 13.99
N ALA A 206 -0.82 39.15 15.10
CA ALA A 206 -0.79 37.69 15.17
C ALA A 206 -1.81 37.07 14.21
N LEU A 207 -3.04 37.60 14.17
CA LEU A 207 -4.08 37.16 13.25
C LEU A 207 -3.68 37.39 11.79
N TYR A 208 -3.17 38.58 11.45
CA TYR A 208 -2.68 38.91 10.11
C TYR A 208 -1.55 37.97 9.66
N LYS A 209 -0.60 37.67 10.55
CA LYS A 209 0.52 36.75 10.28
C LYS A 209 0.14 35.26 10.32
N GLY A 210 -1.12 34.93 10.63
CA GLY A 210 -1.58 33.55 10.73
C GLY A 210 -1.08 32.79 11.98
N ARG A 211 -0.60 33.50 13.00
CA ARG A 211 -0.24 32.92 14.31
C ARG A 211 -1.50 32.76 15.15
N LEU A 212 -2.35 31.83 14.73
CA LEU A 212 -3.75 31.75 15.17
C LEU A 212 -3.91 31.41 16.65
N THR A 213 -3.04 30.57 17.23
CA THR A 213 -3.09 30.24 18.67
C THR A 213 -2.75 31.46 19.54
N GLU A 214 -1.74 32.24 19.14
CA GLU A 214 -1.36 33.50 19.81
C GLU A 214 -2.49 34.52 19.70
N ALA A 215 -3.09 34.66 18.51
CA ALA A 215 -4.24 35.53 18.31
C ALA A 215 -5.45 35.12 19.16
N GLU A 216 -5.76 33.83 19.24
CA GLU A 216 -6.85 33.28 20.07
C GLU A 216 -6.65 33.64 21.54
N GLU A 217 -5.44 33.41 22.07
CA GLU A 217 -5.13 33.72 23.47
C GLU A 217 -5.27 35.22 23.76
N LEU A 218 -4.71 36.08 22.90
CA LEU A 218 -4.73 37.52 23.11
C LEU A 218 -6.15 38.09 23.00
N PHE A 219 -6.92 37.74 21.96
CA PHE A 219 -8.29 38.24 21.80
C PHE A 219 -9.25 37.73 22.88
N THR A 220 -9.04 36.53 23.41
CA THR A 220 -9.86 35.98 24.51
C THR A 220 -9.80 36.87 25.76
N ARG A 221 -8.64 37.47 26.05
CA ARG A 221 -8.47 38.39 27.19
C ARG A 221 -9.33 39.66 27.05
N PHE A 222 -9.56 40.10 25.82
CA PHE A 222 -10.37 41.28 25.51
C PHE A 222 -11.87 40.97 25.35
N SER A 223 -12.24 39.73 25.03
CA SER A 223 -13.64 39.32 24.93
C SER A 223 -14.27 38.94 26.28
N ALA A 224 -13.45 38.58 27.27
CA ALA A 224 -13.88 38.15 28.61
C ALA A 224 -14.18 39.29 29.60
N LYS A 225 -13.66 40.50 29.35
CA LYS A 225 -13.88 41.67 30.20
C LYS A 225 -15.17 42.39 29.79
N GLU A 226 -15.93 42.97 30.73
CA GLU A 226 -17.00 43.95 30.43
C GLU A 226 -16.40 45.30 30.03
N VAL A 227 -15.58 45.31 28.99
CA VAL A 227 -14.91 46.49 28.44
C VAL A 227 -15.58 46.93 27.16
N PRO A 228 -15.61 48.24 26.86
CA PRO A 228 -16.17 48.76 25.61
C PRO A 228 -15.62 48.12 24.32
N ILE A 229 -14.38 47.61 24.34
CA ILE A 229 -13.75 46.96 23.17
C ILE A 229 -14.30 45.55 22.89
N ARG A 230 -15.07 44.97 23.81
CA ARG A 230 -15.52 43.58 23.76
C ARG A 230 -16.17 43.17 22.43
N PRO A 231 -17.07 43.95 21.80
CA PRO A 231 -17.68 43.55 20.53
C PRO A 231 -16.65 43.39 19.40
N LEU A 232 -15.66 44.29 19.32
CA LEU A 232 -14.58 44.21 18.35
C LEU A 232 -13.69 42.98 18.61
N ALA A 233 -13.34 42.74 19.87
CA ALA A 233 -12.56 41.57 20.27
C ALA A 233 -13.29 40.27 19.89
N LEU A 234 -14.62 40.21 20.08
CA LEU A 234 -15.44 39.07 19.67
C LEU A 234 -15.44 38.87 18.14
N TYR A 235 -15.54 39.92 17.33
CA TYR A 235 -15.43 39.80 15.87
C TYR A 235 -14.07 39.22 15.43
N ARG A 236 -12.97 39.70 16.03
CA ARG A 236 -11.61 39.21 15.71
C ARG A 236 -11.33 37.82 16.25
N LEU A 237 -11.84 37.50 17.44
CA LEU A 237 -11.77 36.16 18.00
C LEU A 237 -12.55 35.17 17.14
N ALA A 238 -13.73 35.56 16.65
CA ALA A 238 -14.53 34.75 15.74
C ALA A 238 -13.83 34.52 14.39
N GLU A 239 -13.18 35.54 13.81
CA GLU A 239 -12.33 35.40 12.62
C GLU A 239 -11.16 34.44 12.88
N THR A 240 -10.54 34.55 14.05
CA THR A 240 -9.44 33.64 14.48
C THR A 240 -9.95 32.20 14.59
N TRP A 241 -11.09 31.98 15.23
CA TRP A 241 -11.73 30.68 15.34
C TRP A 241 -12.18 30.12 14.00
N TYR A 242 -12.66 30.95 13.08
CA TYR A 242 -12.94 30.53 11.72
C TYR A 242 -11.69 29.97 11.04
N LYS A 243 -10.55 30.68 11.13
CA LYS A 243 -9.27 30.22 10.56
C LYS A 243 -8.73 28.97 11.25
N LEU A 244 -9.04 28.79 12.53
CA LEU A 244 -8.79 27.55 13.30
C LEU A 244 -9.81 26.44 13.03
N GLN A 245 -10.79 26.68 12.15
CA GLN A 245 -11.87 25.74 11.81
C GLN A 245 -12.81 25.40 12.99
N LYS A 246 -12.82 26.25 14.01
CA LYS A 246 -13.70 26.20 15.19
C LYS A 246 -15.04 26.90 14.89
N TYR A 247 -15.76 26.42 13.86
CA TYR A 247 -16.95 27.09 13.33
C TYR A 247 -18.09 27.31 14.34
N PRO A 248 -18.42 26.36 15.24
CA PRO A 248 -19.46 26.60 16.24
C PRO A 248 -19.11 27.74 17.20
N GLN A 249 -17.85 27.80 17.67
CA GLN A 249 -17.39 28.90 18.51
C GLN A 249 -17.38 30.23 17.74
N ALA A 250 -16.90 30.23 16.50
CA ALA A 250 -16.91 31.40 15.63
C ALA A 250 -18.34 31.94 15.44
N LEU A 251 -19.32 31.07 15.16
CA LEU A 251 -20.71 31.49 14.99
C LEU A 251 -21.27 32.15 16.25
N SER A 252 -21.03 31.55 17.41
CA SER A 252 -21.49 32.09 18.70
C SER A 252 -20.89 33.47 18.95
N ALA A 253 -19.58 33.63 18.76
CA ALA A 253 -18.91 34.92 18.95
C ALA A 253 -19.35 35.97 17.92
N PHE A 254 -19.52 35.61 16.65
CA PHE A 254 -20.03 36.53 15.64
C PHE A 254 -21.44 37.02 15.96
N ARG A 255 -22.34 36.12 16.38
CA ARG A 255 -23.72 36.49 16.78
C ARG A 255 -23.74 37.42 17.98
N GLU A 256 -22.90 37.13 18.98
CA GLU A 256 -22.80 38.00 20.14
C GLU A 256 -22.21 39.38 19.78
N ALA A 257 -21.17 39.41 18.94
CA ALA A 257 -20.58 40.63 18.43
C ALA A 257 -21.57 41.46 17.62
N GLU A 258 -22.35 40.81 16.75
CA GLU A 258 -23.43 41.44 15.97
C GLU A 258 -24.51 42.03 16.88
N ARG A 259 -24.95 41.29 17.92
CA ARG A 259 -25.94 41.80 18.88
C ARG A 259 -25.45 43.06 19.59
N LEU A 260 -24.15 43.12 19.92
CA LEU A 260 -23.56 44.25 20.63
C LEU A 260 -23.21 45.43 19.71
N TRP A 261 -22.78 45.16 18.47
CA TRP A 261 -22.39 46.17 17.49
C TRP A 261 -22.70 45.74 16.04
N PRO A 262 -23.97 45.83 15.59
CA PRO A 262 -24.37 45.40 14.25
C PRO A 262 -23.71 46.22 13.13
N GLY A 263 -23.52 47.53 13.37
CA GLY A 263 -22.97 48.46 12.39
C GLY A 263 -21.53 48.14 11.96
N TYR A 264 -20.77 47.40 12.77
CA TYR A 264 -19.39 47.04 12.47
C TYR A 264 -19.25 46.20 11.18
N LEU A 265 -20.20 45.31 10.92
CA LEU A 265 -20.23 44.52 9.68
C LEU A 265 -20.21 45.43 8.45
N GLY A 266 -20.85 46.59 8.54
CA GLY A 266 -20.86 47.55 7.47
C GLY A 266 -19.54 48.29 7.25
N LEU A 267 -18.70 48.37 8.28
CA LEU A 267 -17.38 49.00 8.27
C LEU A 267 -16.27 48.03 7.87
N ASN A 268 -16.46 46.73 8.13
CA ASN A 268 -15.46 45.70 7.85
C ASN A 268 -16.01 44.58 6.95
N PRO A 269 -15.90 44.74 5.62
CA PRO A 269 -16.34 43.74 4.64
C PRO A 269 -15.67 42.36 4.80
N GLY A 270 -14.40 42.31 5.21
CA GLY A 270 -13.68 41.05 5.44
C GLY A 270 -14.26 40.25 6.62
N VAL A 271 -14.56 40.92 7.73
CA VAL A 271 -15.26 40.29 8.88
C VAL A 271 -16.66 39.83 8.48
N THR A 272 -17.38 40.62 7.70
CA THR A 272 -18.71 40.24 7.17
C THR A 272 -18.66 39.00 6.29
N PHE A 273 -17.62 38.86 5.47
CA PHE A 273 -17.40 37.63 4.70
C PHE A 273 -17.23 36.42 5.62
N TYR A 274 -16.32 36.49 6.61
CA TYR A 274 -16.10 35.36 7.52
C TYR A 274 -17.35 35.02 8.33
N TYR A 275 -18.13 36.01 8.74
CA TYR A 275 -19.39 35.75 9.43
C TYR A 275 -20.40 35.05 8.52
N GLY A 276 -20.65 35.59 7.32
CA GLY A 276 -21.55 34.98 6.33
C GLY A 276 -21.14 33.57 5.97
N ASP A 277 -19.84 33.32 5.81
CA ASP A 277 -19.32 31.99 5.53
C ASP A 277 -19.47 31.03 6.72
N THR A 278 -19.30 31.51 7.95
CA THR A 278 -19.53 30.74 9.17
C THR A 278 -21.00 30.32 9.29
N ILE A 279 -21.93 31.21 8.95
CA ILE A 279 -23.37 30.89 8.91
C ILE A 279 -23.63 29.78 7.87
N ALA A 280 -23.04 29.88 6.67
CA ALA A 280 -23.21 28.88 5.61
C ALA A 280 -22.68 27.49 6.03
N ARG A 281 -21.51 27.46 6.67
CA ARG A 281 -20.91 26.22 7.20
C ARG A 281 -21.71 25.59 8.33
N SER A 282 -22.44 26.41 9.08
CA SER A 282 -23.33 25.96 10.15
C SER A 282 -24.68 25.43 9.63
N GLY A 283 -24.93 25.50 8.32
CA GLY A 283 -26.14 24.98 7.66
C GLY A 283 -27.24 26.01 7.44
N GLU A 284 -27.09 27.24 7.93
CA GLU A 284 -28.08 28.31 7.80
C GLU A 284 -27.95 29.05 6.46
N LEU A 285 -28.10 28.30 5.36
CA LEU A 285 -27.78 28.74 4.01
C LEU A 285 -28.57 29.98 3.55
N ALA A 286 -29.84 30.12 3.98
CA ALA A 286 -30.67 31.27 3.63
C ALA A 286 -30.16 32.58 4.25
N SER A 287 -29.82 32.54 5.56
CA SER A 287 -29.26 33.68 6.29
C SER A 287 -27.87 34.06 5.74
N ALA A 288 -27.03 33.07 5.46
CA ALA A 288 -25.73 33.29 4.85
C ALA A 288 -25.84 33.95 3.47
N ARG A 289 -26.76 33.47 2.63
CA ARG A 289 -27.04 34.05 1.32
C ARG A 289 -27.48 35.50 1.42
N ALA A 290 -28.36 35.83 2.35
CA ALA A 290 -28.82 37.21 2.56
C ALA A 290 -27.65 38.13 2.97
N LEU A 291 -26.84 37.71 3.94
CA LEU A 291 -25.71 38.50 4.42
C LEU A 291 -24.64 38.72 3.33
N LEU A 292 -24.26 37.66 2.61
CA LEU A 292 -23.26 37.73 1.54
C LEU A 292 -23.78 38.47 0.30
N ALA A 293 -25.07 38.38 -0.04
CA ALA A 293 -25.66 39.18 -1.11
C ALA A 293 -25.63 40.68 -0.77
N GLY A 294 -25.92 41.04 0.48
CA GLY A 294 -25.77 42.41 0.97
C GLY A 294 -24.32 42.90 0.94
N LEU A 295 -23.36 42.02 1.22
CA LEU A 295 -21.93 42.31 1.09
C LEU A 295 -21.53 42.58 -0.36
N VAL A 296 -21.97 41.73 -1.30
CA VAL A 296 -21.74 41.92 -2.75
C VAL A 296 -22.28 43.26 -3.23
N ALA A 297 -23.50 43.63 -2.84
CA ALA A 297 -24.11 44.90 -3.23
C ALA A 297 -23.36 46.12 -2.69
N ARG A 298 -22.72 46.00 -1.52
CA ARG A 298 -21.95 47.07 -0.88
C ARG A 298 -20.56 47.24 -1.46
N VAL A 299 -19.88 46.12 -1.71
CA VAL A 299 -18.49 46.12 -2.20
C VAL A 299 -18.44 46.33 -3.71
N ALA A 300 -19.40 45.79 -4.46
CA ALA A 300 -19.73 46.04 -5.87
C ALA A 300 -18.57 46.41 -6.84
N ASP A 301 -17.38 45.87 -6.60
CA ASP A 301 -16.18 46.12 -7.41
C ASP A 301 -15.79 44.90 -8.25
N LYS A 302 -14.91 45.11 -9.24
CA LYS A 302 -14.47 44.04 -10.16
C LYS A 302 -13.37 43.14 -9.58
N THR A 303 -12.85 43.44 -8.39
CA THR A 303 -11.73 42.76 -7.76
C THR A 303 -12.23 41.65 -6.82
N TYR A 304 -13.13 41.97 -5.88
CA TYR A 304 -13.58 41.08 -4.81
C TYR A 304 -14.99 40.54 -5.03
N ALA A 305 -15.89 41.31 -5.67
CA ALA A 305 -17.26 40.85 -5.88
C ALA A 305 -17.37 39.53 -6.68
N PRO A 306 -16.52 39.26 -7.69
CA PRO A 306 -16.56 37.99 -8.41
C PRO A 306 -16.36 36.75 -7.52
N ALA A 307 -15.45 36.80 -6.54
CA ALA A 307 -15.21 35.69 -5.62
C ALA A 307 -16.40 35.48 -4.66
N LEU A 308 -16.99 36.59 -4.18
CA LEU A 308 -18.21 36.55 -3.37
C LEU A 308 -19.41 35.99 -4.15
N LEU A 309 -19.54 36.32 -5.43
CA LEU A 309 -20.55 35.76 -6.33
C LEU A 309 -20.38 34.24 -6.48
N VAL A 310 -19.16 33.75 -6.72
CA VAL A 310 -18.90 32.30 -6.74
C VAL A 310 -19.33 31.66 -5.43
N ARG A 311 -19.01 32.27 -4.28
CA ARG A 311 -19.44 31.73 -2.98
C ARG A 311 -20.96 31.71 -2.81
N LEU A 312 -21.68 32.73 -3.29
CA LEU A 312 -23.14 32.72 -3.33
C LEU A 312 -23.68 31.59 -4.24
N GLY A 313 -23.02 31.35 -5.37
CA GLY A 313 -23.30 30.20 -6.24
C GLY A 313 -23.15 28.87 -5.49
N ASP A 314 -22.07 28.69 -4.71
CA ASP A 314 -21.84 27.48 -3.92
C ASP A 314 -22.95 27.26 -2.87
N ILE A 315 -23.39 28.34 -2.22
CA ILE A 315 -24.50 28.30 -1.25
C ILE A 315 -25.81 27.90 -1.96
N LEU A 316 -26.12 28.49 -3.12
CA LEU A 316 -27.31 28.16 -3.91
C LEU A 316 -27.30 26.71 -4.36
N ALA A 317 -26.15 26.20 -4.83
CA ALA A 317 -26.00 24.80 -5.20
C ALA A 317 -26.30 23.87 -4.02
N ARG A 318 -25.76 24.18 -2.82
CA ARG A 318 -26.04 23.44 -1.58
C ARG A 318 -27.50 23.51 -1.13
N GLN A 319 -28.23 24.55 -1.53
CA GLN A 319 -29.68 24.68 -1.30
C GLN A 319 -30.53 23.94 -2.37
N GLY A 320 -29.91 23.32 -3.38
CA GLY A 320 -30.60 22.64 -4.48
C GLY A 320 -30.96 23.55 -5.66
N HIS A 321 -30.57 24.83 -5.63
CA HIS A 321 -30.81 25.79 -6.71
C HIS A 321 -29.71 25.72 -7.78
N GLU A 322 -29.51 24.53 -8.38
CA GLU A 322 -28.40 24.28 -9.32
C GLU A 322 -28.44 25.19 -10.56
N SER A 323 -29.62 25.53 -11.07
CA SER A 323 -29.76 26.39 -12.25
C SER A 323 -29.29 27.83 -11.99
N GLU A 324 -29.61 28.37 -10.81
CA GLU A 324 -29.21 29.72 -10.39
C GLU A 324 -27.70 29.76 -10.13
N ALA A 325 -27.16 28.75 -9.43
CA ALA A 325 -25.72 28.61 -9.21
C ALA A 325 -24.95 28.56 -10.55
N ARG A 326 -25.42 27.75 -11.51
CA ARG A 326 -24.80 27.64 -12.84
C ARG A 326 -24.82 28.97 -13.60
N ALA A 327 -25.90 29.74 -13.50
CA ALA A 327 -25.97 31.07 -14.11
C ALA A 327 -24.94 32.03 -13.51
N ILE A 328 -24.76 32.01 -12.18
CA ILE A 328 -23.74 32.81 -11.50
C ILE A 328 -22.34 32.40 -11.97
N TYR A 329 -22.02 31.11 -11.97
CA TYR A 329 -20.71 30.64 -12.39
C TYR A 329 -20.41 31.01 -13.85
N HIS A 330 -21.38 30.83 -14.74
CA HIS A 330 -21.24 31.23 -16.15
C HIS A 330 -20.94 32.73 -16.30
N ASN A 331 -21.70 33.58 -15.60
CA ASN A 331 -21.49 35.02 -15.64
C ASN A 331 -20.12 35.41 -15.09
N VAL A 332 -19.68 34.81 -13.99
CA VAL A 332 -18.35 35.10 -13.42
C VAL A 332 -17.24 34.67 -14.38
N ALA A 333 -17.37 33.48 -14.98
CA ALA A 333 -16.40 32.96 -15.93
C ALA A 333 -16.28 33.83 -17.20
N GLU A 334 -17.41 34.31 -17.73
CA GLU A 334 -17.46 35.07 -18.99
C GLU A 334 -17.06 36.54 -18.83
N PHE A 335 -17.50 37.21 -17.75
CA PHE A 335 -17.31 38.66 -17.62
C PHE A 335 -16.06 39.06 -16.81
N PHE A 336 -15.40 38.12 -16.12
CA PHE A 336 -14.24 38.40 -15.27
C PHE A 336 -13.02 37.52 -15.58
N LYS A 337 -12.68 37.37 -16.87
CA LYS A 337 -11.64 36.44 -17.38
C LYS A 337 -10.26 36.58 -16.71
N ASP A 338 -9.88 37.80 -16.34
CA ASP A 338 -8.58 38.11 -15.70
C ASP A 338 -8.62 37.99 -14.15
N ASN A 339 -9.79 37.71 -13.56
CA ASN A 339 -9.96 37.55 -12.13
C ASN A 339 -9.83 36.07 -11.75
N LYS A 340 -9.16 35.77 -10.61
CA LYS A 340 -9.05 34.42 -10.03
C LYS A 340 -10.41 33.71 -9.93
N ALA A 341 -11.47 34.45 -9.60
CA ALA A 341 -12.83 33.94 -9.49
C ALA A 341 -13.36 33.32 -10.79
N SER A 342 -12.90 33.73 -11.97
CA SER A 342 -13.28 33.09 -13.23
C SER A 342 -12.84 31.62 -13.26
N LYS A 343 -11.63 31.31 -12.78
CA LYS A 343 -11.15 29.93 -12.68
C LYS A 343 -11.92 29.14 -11.62
N MET A 344 -12.24 29.76 -10.49
CA MET A 344 -13.10 29.15 -9.47
C MET A 344 -14.47 28.80 -10.06
N ALA A 345 -15.08 29.72 -10.80
CA ALA A 345 -16.38 29.52 -11.42
C ALA A 345 -16.38 28.41 -12.48
N LEU A 346 -15.32 28.34 -13.32
CA LEU A 346 -15.14 27.24 -14.27
C LEU A 346 -15.00 25.89 -13.56
N MET A 347 -14.23 25.85 -12.46
CA MET A 347 -14.07 24.65 -11.64
C MET A 347 -15.39 24.21 -11.00
N ARG A 348 -16.16 25.15 -10.42
CA ARG A 348 -17.48 24.87 -9.83
C ARG A 348 -18.51 24.43 -10.87
N SER A 349 -18.44 24.96 -12.09
CA SER A 349 -19.27 24.50 -13.21
C SER A 349 -18.95 23.04 -13.58
N ALA A 350 -17.66 22.71 -13.65
CA ALA A 350 -17.15 21.36 -13.89
C ALA A 350 -17.55 20.36 -12.79
N ASP A 351 -17.60 20.78 -11.52
CA ASP A 351 -17.99 19.92 -10.40
C ASP A 351 -19.38 19.28 -10.58
N SER A 352 -20.31 19.97 -11.26
CA SER A 352 -21.64 19.42 -11.56
C SER A 352 -21.62 18.23 -12.54
N GLU A 353 -20.61 18.14 -13.40
CA GLU A 353 -20.42 17.06 -14.37
C GLU A 353 -19.58 15.90 -13.80
N PHE A 354 -18.84 16.13 -12.71
CA PHE A 354 -17.88 15.17 -12.15
C PHE A 354 -18.49 13.79 -11.91
N LEU A 355 -19.60 13.72 -11.17
CA LEU A 355 -20.25 12.45 -10.82
C LEU A 355 -20.90 11.76 -12.03
N HIS A 356 -21.15 12.51 -13.10
CA HIS A 356 -21.73 12.01 -14.34
C HIS A 356 -20.66 11.63 -15.37
N SER A 357 -19.38 11.84 -15.06
CA SER A 357 -18.28 11.49 -15.93
C SER A 357 -18.07 9.97 -16.02
N THR A 358 -17.47 9.55 -17.13
CA THR A 358 -17.31 8.16 -17.53
C THR A 358 -15.91 7.99 -18.12
N PRO A 359 -15.37 6.75 -18.23
CA PRO A 359 -14.07 6.50 -18.85
C PRO A 359 -13.91 7.05 -20.27
N TRP A 360 -15.04 7.37 -20.93
CA TRP A 360 -15.07 7.76 -22.34
C TRP A 360 -15.13 9.27 -22.55
N ASN A 361 -15.52 10.03 -21.53
CA ASN A 361 -15.78 11.47 -21.63
C ASN A 361 -15.18 12.28 -20.47
N TYR A 362 -14.48 11.64 -19.53
CA TYR A 362 -13.90 12.35 -18.39
C TYR A 362 -12.71 13.24 -18.78
N ARG A 363 -11.98 12.93 -19.87
CA ARG A 363 -10.75 13.65 -20.24
C ARG A 363 -10.93 15.17 -20.42
N PRO A 364 -11.90 15.67 -21.21
CA PRO A 364 -12.14 17.11 -21.30
C PRO A 364 -12.43 17.77 -19.93
N LEU A 365 -13.13 17.06 -19.04
CA LEU A 365 -13.40 17.54 -17.68
C LEU A 365 -12.12 17.55 -16.83
N SER A 366 -11.30 16.51 -16.94
CA SER A 366 -9.98 16.39 -16.34
C SER A 366 -9.06 17.55 -16.76
N ASP A 367 -9.09 17.92 -18.06
CA ASP A 367 -8.31 19.01 -18.63
C ASP A 367 -8.72 20.39 -18.05
N VAL A 368 -10.01 20.61 -17.78
CA VAL A 368 -10.49 21.84 -17.11
C VAL A 368 -9.80 22.01 -15.75
N TYR A 369 -9.77 20.95 -14.95
CA TYR A 369 -9.12 20.95 -13.63
C TYR A 369 -7.60 21.10 -13.74
N LEU A 370 -6.96 20.39 -14.66
CA LEU A 370 -5.51 20.48 -14.87
C LEU A 370 -5.09 21.91 -15.27
N ASN A 371 -5.81 22.51 -16.22
CA ASN A 371 -5.58 23.88 -16.66
C ASN A 371 -5.79 24.89 -15.53
N ALA A 372 -6.86 24.74 -14.74
CA ALA A 372 -7.10 25.58 -13.57
C ALA A 372 -5.95 25.49 -12.55
N SER A 373 -5.41 24.28 -12.31
CA SER A 373 -4.23 24.09 -11.46
C SER A 373 -2.99 24.79 -12.02
N GLN A 374 -2.69 24.62 -13.31
CA GLN A 374 -1.46 25.16 -13.92
C GLN A 374 -1.46 26.69 -14.00
N GLN A 375 -2.62 27.29 -14.23
CA GLN A 375 -2.76 28.75 -14.40
C GLN A 375 -3.01 29.49 -13.07
N SER A 376 -3.29 28.78 -11.98
CA SER A 376 -3.52 29.39 -10.68
C SER A 376 -2.24 29.93 -10.06
N GLY A 377 -2.22 31.23 -9.71
CA GLY A 377 -1.21 31.81 -8.81
C GLY A 377 -1.43 31.46 -7.34
N ASP A 378 -2.64 31.04 -6.96
CA ASP A 378 -3.03 30.70 -5.59
C ASP A 378 -2.77 29.22 -5.30
N LEU A 379 -2.15 28.94 -4.14
CA LEU A 379 -1.75 27.59 -3.76
C LEU A 379 -2.96 26.69 -3.45
N ASP A 380 -3.96 27.21 -2.74
CA ASP A 380 -5.12 26.43 -2.31
C ASP A 380 -5.96 26.01 -3.53
N MET A 381 -6.22 26.94 -4.46
CA MET A 381 -6.88 26.64 -5.72
C MET A 381 -6.05 25.68 -6.60
N ARG A 382 -4.73 25.84 -6.61
CA ARG A 382 -3.84 24.94 -7.36
C ARG A 382 -3.91 23.50 -6.82
N GLU A 383 -3.92 23.34 -5.51
CA GLU A 383 -4.03 22.04 -4.86
C GLU A 383 -5.39 21.39 -5.14
N GLU A 384 -6.51 22.10 -4.91
CA GLU A 384 -7.86 21.59 -5.16
C GLU A 384 -8.07 21.17 -6.62
N ALA A 385 -7.69 22.02 -7.57
CA ALA A 385 -7.86 21.73 -8.99
C ALA A 385 -7.00 20.53 -9.42
N HIS A 386 -5.74 20.46 -8.97
CA HIS A 386 -4.87 19.32 -9.28
C HIS A 386 -5.39 18.03 -8.64
N PHE A 387 -5.92 18.12 -7.42
CA PHE A 387 -6.55 16.99 -6.74
C PHE A 387 -7.73 16.44 -7.54
N LYS A 388 -8.64 17.29 -8.03
CA LYS A 388 -9.80 16.88 -8.83
C LYS A 388 -9.40 16.23 -10.16
N HIS A 389 -8.37 16.76 -10.82
CA HIS A 389 -7.76 16.12 -11.99
C HIS A 389 -7.27 14.70 -11.66
N VAL A 390 -6.43 14.57 -10.63
CA VAL A 390 -5.88 13.28 -10.18
C VAL A 390 -6.97 12.30 -9.77
N LEU A 391 -8.04 12.78 -9.12
CA LEU A 391 -9.17 11.97 -8.71
C LEU A 391 -9.92 11.41 -9.93
N LEU A 392 -10.20 12.22 -10.96
CA LEU A 392 -10.82 11.74 -12.19
C LEU A 392 -9.96 10.70 -12.91
N GLU A 393 -8.65 10.96 -13.06
CA GLU A 393 -7.72 9.98 -13.64
C GLU A 393 -7.67 8.70 -12.80
N SER A 394 -7.75 8.79 -11.48
CA SER A 394 -7.75 7.63 -10.58
C SER A 394 -9.02 6.78 -10.68
N ILE A 395 -10.17 7.41 -10.97
CA ILE A 395 -11.45 6.72 -11.12
C ILE A 395 -11.58 6.10 -12.52
N HIS A 396 -11.16 6.82 -13.56
CA HIS A 396 -11.52 6.52 -14.95
C HIS A 396 -10.34 6.18 -15.86
N GLY A 397 -9.12 6.58 -15.50
CA GLY A 397 -7.90 6.38 -16.29
C GLY A 397 -7.22 5.03 -16.04
N ASP A 398 -6.10 4.83 -16.73
CA ASP A 398 -5.23 3.67 -16.54
C ASP A 398 -4.66 3.64 -15.12
N ALA A 399 -4.51 2.45 -14.54
CA ALA A 399 -4.06 2.30 -13.16
C ALA A 399 -2.59 2.67 -12.96
N GLY A 400 -1.72 2.38 -13.92
CA GLY A 400 -0.30 2.74 -13.85
C GLY A 400 -0.11 4.25 -13.97
N GLU A 401 -0.74 4.87 -14.97
CA GLU A 401 -0.69 6.33 -15.17
C GLU A 401 -1.27 7.09 -13.97
N ALA A 402 -2.44 6.67 -13.48
CA ALA A 402 -3.04 7.28 -12.30
C ALA A 402 -2.18 7.12 -11.04
N LEU A 403 -1.50 5.97 -10.85
CA LEU A 403 -0.57 5.78 -9.73
C LEU A 403 0.61 6.76 -9.80
N GLN A 404 1.13 7.03 -10.99
CA GLN A 404 2.18 8.04 -11.19
C GLN A 404 1.67 9.45 -10.86
N LEU A 405 0.47 9.80 -11.31
CA LEU A 405 -0.14 11.10 -11.03
C LEU A 405 -0.37 11.31 -9.53
N VAL A 406 -0.91 10.30 -8.84
CA VAL A 406 -1.11 10.30 -7.38
C VAL A 406 0.21 10.46 -6.64
N THR A 407 1.27 9.74 -7.06
CA THR A 407 2.61 9.86 -6.47
C THR A 407 3.23 11.24 -6.74
N GLY A 408 2.98 11.82 -7.92
CA GLY A 408 3.36 13.19 -8.26
C GLY A 408 2.66 14.22 -7.39
N PHE A 409 1.34 14.07 -7.19
CA PHE A 409 0.55 14.93 -6.32
C PHE A 409 1.07 14.90 -4.88
N GLN A 410 1.29 13.71 -4.31
CA GLN A 410 1.82 13.59 -2.94
C GLN A 410 3.17 14.26 -2.75
N ARG A 411 4.07 14.19 -3.75
CA ARG A 411 5.37 14.88 -3.68
C ARG A 411 5.21 16.39 -3.73
N LYS A 412 4.27 16.89 -4.53
CA LYS A 412 4.01 18.33 -4.69
C LYS A 412 3.23 18.92 -3.51
N PHE A 413 2.33 18.15 -2.92
CA PHE A 413 1.44 18.52 -1.81
C PHE A 413 1.53 17.46 -0.69
N PRO A 414 2.67 17.36 0.01
CA PRO A 414 2.90 16.31 1.02
C PRO A 414 2.06 16.51 2.28
N ARG A 415 1.57 17.73 2.49
CA ARG A 415 0.66 18.13 3.56
C ARG A 415 -0.46 18.93 2.93
N GLY A 416 -1.67 18.77 3.43
CA GLY A 416 -2.84 19.45 2.89
C GLY A 416 -4.12 18.72 3.27
N VAL A 417 -5.25 19.34 2.97
CA VAL A 417 -6.58 18.79 3.30
C VAL A 417 -6.88 17.51 2.51
N TYR A 418 -6.22 17.30 1.37
CA TYR A 418 -6.41 16.13 0.50
C TYR A 418 -5.43 14.98 0.75
N ALA A 419 -4.41 15.18 1.60
CA ALA A 419 -3.31 14.22 1.77
C ALA A 419 -3.80 12.82 2.20
N ALA A 420 -4.76 12.77 3.13
CA ALA A 420 -5.33 11.52 3.63
C ALA A 420 -6.15 10.77 2.56
N VAL A 421 -6.92 11.51 1.75
CA VAL A 421 -7.71 10.94 0.66
C VAL A 421 -6.78 10.37 -0.42
N ILE A 422 -5.77 11.15 -0.82
CA ILE A 422 -4.78 10.73 -1.80
C ILE A 422 -4.03 9.47 -1.36
N ARG A 423 -3.73 9.34 -0.06
CA ARG A 423 -3.13 8.12 0.50
C ARG A 423 -4.00 6.89 0.24
N THR A 424 -5.30 7.03 0.48
CA THR A 424 -6.29 5.96 0.25
C THR A 424 -6.40 5.62 -1.24
N ILE A 425 -6.37 6.64 -2.10
CA ILE A 425 -6.38 6.46 -3.56
C ILE A 425 -5.14 5.69 -4.01
N ARG A 426 -3.96 6.03 -3.49
CA ARG A 426 -2.70 5.33 -3.78
C ARG A 426 -2.76 3.86 -3.38
N GLU A 427 -3.23 3.55 -2.17
CA GLU A 427 -3.38 2.16 -1.70
C GLU A 427 -4.26 1.32 -2.65
N ALA A 428 -5.38 1.88 -3.10
CA ALA A 428 -6.26 1.20 -4.06
C ALA A 428 -5.59 1.01 -5.44
N LEU A 429 -4.89 2.03 -5.94
CA LEU A 429 -4.15 1.98 -7.20
C LEU A 429 -3.01 0.97 -7.18
N VAL A 430 -2.22 0.94 -6.10
CA VAL A 430 -1.11 -0.01 -5.92
C VAL A 430 -1.62 -1.45 -5.99
N ALA A 431 -2.72 -1.76 -5.29
CA ALA A 431 -3.35 -3.08 -5.36
C ALA A 431 -3.83 -3.44 -6.77
N GLU A 432 -4.39 -2.48 -7.50
CA GLU A 432 -4.91 -2.70 -8.85
C GLU A 432 -3.78 -2.93 -9.86
N VAL A 433 -2.73 -2.10 -9.83
CA VAL A 433 -1.54 -2.25 -10.68
C VAL A 433 -0.87 -3.59 -10.41
N TYR A 434 -0.72 -3.97 -9.14
CA TYR A 434 -0.15 -5.25 -8.78
C TYR A 434 -0.97 -6.42 -9.35
N ARG A 435 -2.30 -6.37 -9.25
CA ARG A 435 -3.18 -7.45 -9.71
C ARG A 435 -3.22 -7.60 -11.23
N ARG A 436 -3.16 -6.49 -11.97
CA ARG A 436 -3.22 -6.50 -13.45
C ARG A 436 -1.90 -6.84 -14.12
N THR A 437 -0.78 -6.68 -13.40
CA THR A 437 0.55 -6.87 -13.96
C THR A 437 0.98 -8.33 -13.80
N VAL A 438 1.46 -8.95 -14.87
CA VAL A 438 2.01 -10.31 -14.84
C VAL A 438 3.50 -10.24 -14.49
N TRP A 439 3.80 -10.27 -13.20
CA TRP A 439 5.17 -10.07 -12.68
C TRP A 439 6.15 -11.20 -12.99
N GLY A 440 5.67 -12.42 -13.26
CA GLY A 440 6.53 -13.60 -13.42
C GLY A 440 7.48 -13.60 -14.63
N LYS A 441 7.43 -12.57 -15.48
CA LYS A 441 8.36 -12.37 -16.61
C LYS A 441 9.29 -11.16 -16.44
N ASP A 442 9.05 -10.31 -15.44
CA ASP A 442 9.77 -9.06 -15.23
C ASP A 442 10.03 -8.85 -13.73
N SER A 443 10.91 -9.69 -13.17
CA SER A 443 11.40 -9.56 -11.80
C SER A 443 11.96 -8.16 -11.50
N PRO A 444 12.73 -7.50 -12.39
CA PRO A 444 13.19 -6.12 -12.19
C PRO A 444 12.06 -5.10 -12.02
N ALA A 445 10.97 -5.19 -12.77
CA ALA A 445 9.81 -4.32 -12.57
C ALA A 445 9.14 -4.57 -11.22
N LEU A 446 9.01 -5.83 -10.80
CA LEU A 446 8.44 -6.17 -9.48
C LEU A 446 9.29 -5.60 -8.34
N LEU A 447 10.62 -5.71 -8.43
CA LEU A 447 11.56 -5.14 -7.47
C LEU A 447 11.36 -3.63 -7.31
N ARG A 448 11.36 -2.88 -8.42
CA ARG A 448 11.11 -1.42 -8.39
C ARG A 448 9.74 -1.09 -7.80
N PHE A 449 8.72 -1.84 -8.18
CA PHE A 449 7.37 -1.64 -7.67
C PHE A 449 7.30 -1.85 -6.15
N MET A 450 7.93 -2.90 -5.62
CA MET A 450 7.99 -3.15 -4.18
C MET A 450 8.73 -2.04 -3.42
N GLU A 451 9.86 -1.59 -3.94
CA GLU A 451 10.66 -0.52 -3.33
C GLU A 451 9.90 0.82 -3.32
N GLU A 452 9.27 1.20 -4.43
CA GLU A 452 8.56 2.48 -4.55
C GLU A 452 7.25 2.53 -3.77
N GLN A 453 6.59 1.37 -3.61
CA GLN A 453 5.24 1.27 -3.05
C GLN A 453 5.17 0.60 -1.67
N HIS A 454 6.30 0.35 -1.01
CA HIS A 454 6.39 -0.43 0.24
C HIS A 454 5.43 0.02 1.37
N GLU A 455 5.09 1.31 1.45
CA GLU A 455 4.14 1.83 2.45
C GLU A 455 2.67 1.52 2.14
N TYR A 456 2.36 1.08 0.92
CA TYR A 456 1.02 0.97 0.34
C TYR A 456 0.65 -0.45 -0.10
N LEU A 457 1.39 -1.46 0.36
CA LEU A 457 1.24 -2.86 -0.07
C LEU A 457 0.09 -3.63 0.62
N GLY A 458 -0.70 -2.98 1.49
CA GLY A 458 -1.68 -3.67 2.33
C GLY A 458 -2.63 -4.61 1.57
N SER A 459 -3.28 -4.13 0.51
CA SER A 459 -4.15 -4.98 -0.32
C SER A 459 -3.41 -5.83 -1.36
N CYS A 460 -2.10 -5.65 -1.56
CA CYS A 460 -1.27 -6.56 -2.35
C CYS A 460 -0.94 -7.82 -1.55
N VAL A 461 -0.64 -7.65 -0.27
CA VAL A 461 -0.22 -8.69 0.67
C VAL A 461 -1.29 -9.77 0.88
N GLU A 462 -2.57 -9.39 0.77
CA GLU A 462 -3.70 -10.32 0.83
C GLU A 462 -3.84 -11.20 -0.42
N GLN A 463 -3.11 -10.90 -1.51
CA GLN A 463 -3.22 -11.68 -2.75
C GLN A 463 -2.51 -13.03 -2.64
N PRO A 464 -3.13 -14.13 -3.13
CA PRO A 464 -2.51 -15.44 -3.13
C PRO A 464 -1.15 -15.43 -3.85
N GLY A 465 -0.13 -16.01 -3.20
CA GLY A 465 1.21 -16.09 -3.79
C GLY A 465 2.04 -14.81 -3.72
N PHE A 466 1.53 -13.72 -3.11
CA PHE A 466 2.27 -12.46 -2.97
C PHE A 466 3.69 -12.65 -2.42
N LEU A 467 3.82 -13.28 -1.24
CA LEU A 467 5.12 -13.47 -0.60
C LEU A 467 6.04 -14.36 -1.45
N ALA A 468 5.50 -15.43 -2.05
CA ALA A 468 6.29 -16.33 -2.89
C ALA A 468 6.85 -15.61 -4.12
N ALA A 469 6.04 -14.79 -4.80
CA ALA A 469 6.46 -14.01 -5.96
C ALA A 469 7.54 -12.97 -5.58
N VAL A 470 7.35 -12.25 -4.48
CA VAL A 470 8.30 -11.24 -4.00
C VAL A 470 9.62 -11.90 -3.60
N THR A 471 9.58 -12.94 -2.77
CA THR A 471 10.79 -13.66 -2.33
C THR A 471 11.55 -14.26 -3.52
N HIS A 472 10.85 -14.86 -4.48
CA HIS A 472 11.47 -15.40 -5.69
C HIS A 472 12.18 -14.30 -6.49
N ALA A 473 11.52 -13.18 -6.76
CA ALA A 473 12.09 -12.09 -7.55
C ALA A 473 13.35 -11.47 -6.90
N TYR A 474 13.35 -11.27 -5.57
CA TYR A 474 14.53 -10.78 -4.87
C TYR A 474 15.68 -11.80 -4.84
N ASN A 475 15.37 -13.08 -4.68
CA ASN A 475 16.38 -14.14 -4.67
C ASN A 475 17.03 -14.34 -6.05
N GLU A 476 16.24 -14.34 -7.13
CA GLU A 476 16.76 -14.39 -8.50
C GLU A 476 17.65 -13.18 -8.81
N ALA A 477 17.31 -12.00 -8.28
CA ALA A 477 18.13 -10.81 -8.42
C ALA A 477 19.39 -10.80 -7.53
N GLY A 478 19.57 -11.80 -6.65
CA GLY A 478 20.69 -11.85 -5.71
C GLY A 478 20.64 -10.73 -4.66
N ARG A 479 19.44 -10.30 -4.24
CA ARG A 479 19.21 -9.19 -3.29
C ARG A 479 18.57 -9.62 -1.96
N PRO A 480 19.09 -10.64 -1.25
CA PRO A 480 18.47 -11.14 -0.01
C PRO A 480 18.52 -10.13 1.15
N ILE A 481 19.51 -9.23 1.17
CA ILE A 481 19.61 -8.18 2.20
C ILE A 481 18.43 -7.20 2.08
N GLU A 482 18.12 -6.76 0.87
CA GLU A 482 17.00 -5.85 0.62
C GLU A 482 15.65 -6.54 0.81
N LEU A 483 15.55 -7.84 0.51
CA LEU A 483 14.38 -8.63 0.84
C LEU A 483 14.13 -8.63 2.36
N VAL A 484 15.15 -8.95 3.16
CA VAL A 484 15.03 -8.92 4.64
C VAL A 484 14.59 -7.55 5.14
N LYS A 485 15.16 -6.47 4.60
CA LYS A 485 14.76 -5.09 4.95
C LYS A 485 13.31 -4.81 4.58
N LEU A 486 12.88 -5.17 3.37
CA LEU A 486 11.50 -5.03 2.92
C LEU A 486 10.57 -5.79 3.87
N LEU A 487 10.76 -7.10 4.03
CA LEU A 487 9.88 -7.95 4.86
C LEU A 487 9.82 -7.46 6.32
N THR A 488 10.94 -7.01 6.89
CA THR A 488 10.97 -6.41 8.23
C THR A 488 10.11 -5.15 8.29
N SER A 489 10.15 -4.30 7.28
CA SER A 489 9.29 -3.10 7.24
C SER A 489 7.79 -3.41 7.09
N LEU A 490 7.46 -4.57 6.50
CA LEU A 490 6.07 -5.03 6.34
C LEU A 490 5.54 -5.65 7.64
N VAL A 491 6.36 -6.41 8.37
CA VAL A 491 5.90 -7.17 9.54
C VAL A 491 5.40 -6.30 10.70
N ASP A 492 5.88 -5.06 10.78
CA ASP A 492 5.44 -4.06 11.76
C ASP A 492 4.13 -3.36 11.36
N ARG A 493 3.59 -3.63 10.17
CA ARG A 493 2.34 -3.02 9.69
C ARG A 493 1.14 -3.82 10.16
N SER A 494 0.14 -3.11 10.68
CA SER A 494 -1.10 -3.72 11.19
C SER A 494 -1.84 -4.56 10.15
N TRP A 495 -1.82 -4.15 8.88
CA TRP A 495 -2.46 -4.87 7.78
C TRP A 495 -1.71 -6.14 7.35
N ALA A 496 -0.46 -6.35 7.79
CA ALA A 496 0.31 -7.56 7.48
C ALA A 496 0.07 -8.69 8.48
N ALA A 497 -0.77 -8.49 9.50
CA ALA A 497 -0.97 -9.42 10.60
C ALA A 497 -1.41 -10.83 10.14
N SER A 498 -2.20 -10.92 9.05
CA SER A 498 -2.71 -12.19 8.52
C SER A 498 -1.63 -13.09 7.93
N ILE A 499 -0.55 -12.52 7.39
CA ILE A 499 0.59 -13.25 6.82
C ILE A 499 1.86 -13.12 7.67
N ALA A 500 1.75 -12.56 8.86
CA ALA A 500 2.90 -12.29 9.71
C ALA A 500 3.72 -13.56 9.99
N PRO A 501 3.13 -14.73 10.33
CA PRO A 501 3.93 -15.94 10.55
C PRO A 501 4.81 -16.32 9.35
N GLU A 502 4.31 -16.18 8.13
CA GLU A 502 5.03 -16.44 6.88
C GLU A 502 6.13 -15.39 6.66
N LEU A 503 5.85 -14.11 6.93
CA LEU A 503 6.85 -13.03 6.85
C LEU A 503 8.02 -13.30 7.79
N TYR A 504 7.75 -13.60 9.06
CA TYR A 504 8.78 -13.94 10.04
C TYR A 504 9.61 -15.15 9.57
N THR A 505 8.96 -16.20 9.09
CA THR A 505 9.66 -17.40 8.57
C THR A 505 10.59 -17.02 7.42
N SER A 506 10.10 -16.27 6.44
CA SER A 506 10.89 -15.82 5.29
C SER A 506 12.04 -14.89 5.69
N ILE A 507 11.86 -14.04 6.71
CA ILE A 507 12.95 -13.21 7.25
C ILE A 507 14.05 -14.09 7.85
N VAL A 508 13.69 -15.08 8.68
CA VAL A 508 14.68 -15.99 9.30
C VAL A 508 15.41 -16.80 8.22
N ASP A 509 14.69 -17.35 7.23
CA ASP A 509 15.29 -18.13 6.14
C ASP A 509 16.34 -17.32 5.37
N ASN A 510 16.03 -16.08 5.02
CA ASN A 510 16.96 -15.24 4.28
C ASN A 510 18.07 -14.65 5.16
N ALA A 511 17.80 -14.37 6.44
CA ALA A 511 18.81 -13.92 7.39
C ALA A 511 19.86 -15.01 7.68
N GLU A 512 19.42 -16.27 7.85
CA GLU A 512 20.34 -17.41 8.00
C GLU A 512 21.17 -17.64 6.73
N LEU A 513 20.55 -17.52 5.54
CA LEU A 513 21.25 -17.68 4.26
C LEU A 513 22.42 -16.70 4.08
N ILE A 514 22.25 -15.45 4.52
CA ILE A 514 23.29 -14.41 4.41
C ILE A 514 24.22 -14.35 5.64
N GLY A 515 24.00 -15.21 6.64
CA GLY A 515 24.77 -15.21 7.89
C GLY A 515 24.47 -14.05 8.84
N ASP A 516 23.35 -13.33 8.68
CA ASP A 516 22.90 -12.29 9.61
C ASP A 516 22.25 -12.92 10.85
N THR A 517 23.09 -13.43 11.74
CA THR A 517 22.70 -14.11 12.97
C THR A 517 21.94 -13.20 13.93
N ALA A 518 22.24 -11.89 13.93
CA ALA A 518 21.59 -10.91 14.80
C ALA A 518 20.13 -10.71 14.39
N THR A 519 19.85 -10.53 13.10
CA THR A 519 18.48 -10.43 12.58
C THR A 519 17.74 -11.74 12.78
N ALA A 520 18.36 -12.89 12.51
CA ALA A 520 17.74 -14.20 12.72
C ALA A 520 17.35 -14.42 14.20
N GLU A 521 18.27 -14.19 15.15
CA GLU A 521 18.03 -14.35 16.60
C GLU A 521 16.87 -13.45 17.06
N ARG A 522 16.91 -12.16 16.71
CA ARG A 522 15.85 -11.19 17.08
C ARG A 522 14.49 -11.60 16.52
N THR A 523 14.45 -12.05 15.28
CA THR A 523 13.22 -12.42 14.56
C THR A 523 12.62 -13.70 15.12
N LEU A 524 13.44 -14.71 15.42
CA LEU A 524 13.02 -15.96 16.08
C LEU A 524 12.43 -15.71 17.47
N LYS A 525 13.08 -14.86 18.29
CA LYS A 525 12.54 -14.48 19.61
C LYS A 525 11.18 -13.80 19.49
N ALA A 526 11.06 -12.84 18.58
CA ALA A 526 9.80 -12.14 18.34
C ALA A 526 8.71 -13.09 17.84
N TYR A 527 9.05 -14.05 16.97
CA TYR A 527 8.11 -15.07 16.49
C TYR A 527 7.58 -15.95 17.62
N LEU A 528 8.49 -16.50 18.45
CA LEU A 528 8.13 -17.38 19.56
C LEU A 528 7.26 -16.68 20.61
N LEU A 529 7.47 -15.37 20.82
CA LEU A 529 6.65 -14.56 21.71
C LEU A 529 5.25 -14.28 21.12
N LYS A 530 5.17 -13.91 19.84
CA LYS A 530 3.92 -13.49 19.20
C LYS A 530 3.04 -14.65 18.73
N PHE A 531 3.63 -15.80 18.39
CA PHE A 531 2.93 -16.93 17.76
C PHE A 531 3.14 -18.27 18.49
N PRO A 532 2.91 -18.34 19.83
CA PRO A 532 3.28 -19.50 20.65
C PRO A 532 2.50 -20.79 20.34
N ALA A 533 1.36 -20.71 19.65
CA ALA A 533 0.50 -21.85 19.34
C ALA A 533 0.60 -22.34 17.89
N THR A 534 1.55 -21.82 17.10
CA THR A 534 1.68 -22.22 15.69
C THR A 534 2.44 -23.55 15.54
N PRO A 535 2.09 -24.40 14.55
CA PRO A 535 2.79 -25.69 14.32
C PRO A 535 4.29 -25.56 14.02
N ARG A 536 4.76 -24.37 13.64
CA ARG A 536 6.18 -24.09 13.34
C ARG A 536 7.00 -23.79 14.60
N VAL A 537 6.39 -23.59 15.77
CA VAL A 537 7.10 -23.27 17.03
C VAL A 537 8.23 -24.23 17.36
N PRO A 538 8.07 -25.57 17.28
CA PRO A 538 9.17 -26.50 17.54
C PRO A 538 10.39 -26.23 16.67
N LEU A 539 10.19 -26.07 15.35
CA LEU A 539 11.26 -25.75 14.40
C LEU A 539 11.93 -24.40 14.71
N MET A 540 11.15 -23.39 15.09
CA MET A 540 11.70 -22.07 15.41
C MET A 540 12.52 -22.09 16.71
N LYS A 541 12.15 -22.92 17.70
CA LYS A 541 12.98 -23.18 18.88
C LYS A 541 14.26 -23.90 18.50
N GLU A 542 14.19 -24.93 17.66
CA GLU A 542 15.36 -25.66 17.16
C GLU A 542 16.36 -24.75 16.43
N ARG A 543 15.87 -23.86 15.56
CA ARG A 543 16.70 -22.85 14.88
C ARG A 543 17.35 -21.87 15.84
N LEU A 544 16.59 -21.36 16.82
CA LEU A 544 17.14 -20.45 17.84
C LEU A 544 18.20 -21.15 18.71
N GLY A 545 17.97 -22.42 19.06
CA GLY A 545 18.94 -23.24 19.77
C GLY A 545 20.23 -23.45 18.97
N ALA A 546 20.13 -23.66 17.66
CA ALA A 546 21.30 -23.75 16.77
C ALA A 546 22.12 -22.46 16.75
N LEU A 547 21.46 -21.29 16.69
CA LEU A 547 22.14 -19.98 16.77
C LEU A 547 22.87 -19.81 18.11
N TYR A 548 22.22 -20.14 19.23
CA TYR A 548 22.87 -20.10 20.54
C TYR A 548 24.04 -21.06 20.66
N PHE A 549 23.92 -22.26 20.10
CA PHE A 549 25.00 -23.23 20.07
C PHE A 549 26.22 -22.70 19.30
N SER A 550 25.98 -22.12 18.11
CA SER A 550 27.05 -21.49 17.32
C SER A 550 27.72 -20.29 18.00
N SER A 551 27.05 -19.68 18.98
CA SER A 551 27.55 -18.57 19.80
C SER A 551 28.08 -19.01 21.17
N GLU A 552 28.25 -20.33 21.40
CA GLU A 552 28.71 -20.92 22.68
C GLU A 552 27.83 -20.55 23.90
N LYS A 553 26.58 -20.13 23.66
CA LYS A 553 25.61 -19.73 24.68
C LYS A 553 24.89 -20.96 25.26
N HIS A 554 25.66 -21.85 25.91
CA HIS A 554 25.17 -23.18 26.34
C HIS A 554 23.95 -23.14 27.27
N GLN A 555 23.87 -22.15 28.16
CA GLN A 555 22.72 -21.99 29.04
C GLN A 555 21.44 -21.69 28.24
N GLN A 556 21.51 -20.78 27.26
CA GLN A 556 20.39 -20.46 26.39
C GLN A 556 20.01 -21.62 25.47
N VAL A 557 20.96 -22.45 25.02
CA VAL A 557 20.66 -23.69 24.28
C VAL A 557 19.81 -24.61 25.14
N LYS A 558 20.23 -24.86 26.39
CA LYS A 558 19.44 -25.66 27.34
C LYS A 558 18.04 -25.08 27.49
N ASP A 559 17.92 -23.80 27.82
CA ASP A 559 16.62 -23.17 28.09
C ASP A 559 15.67 -23.23 26.87
N THR A 560 16.24 -23.25 25.66
CA THR A 560 15.47 -23.27 24.40
C THR A 560 15.11 -24.68 23.95
N LEU A 561 16.00 -25.66 24.13
CA LEU A 561 15.89 -27.00 23.53
C LEU A 561 15.55 -28.13 24.52
N LEU A 562 15.58 -27.91 25.84
CA LEU A 562 15.37 -28.97 26.83
C LEU A 562 14.05 -29.74 26.66
N TRP A 563 13.03 -29.10 26.08
CA TRP A 563 11.75 -29.72 25.75
C TRP A 563 11.88 -30.97 24.85
N LEU A 564 12.94 -31.07 24.03
CA LEU A 564 13.23 -32.22 23.19
C LEU A 564 13.43 -33.52 23.97
N LEU A 565 13.70 -33.43 25.28
CA LEU A 565 13.86 -34.60 26.16
C LEU A 565 12.53 -35.06 26.79
N ASN A 566 11.43 -34.35 26.56
CA ASN A 566 10.11 -34.71 27.07
C ASN A 566 9.54 -35.90 26.30
N LYS A 567 8.64 -36.64 26.95
CA LYS A 567 8.03 -37.83 26.36
C LYS A 567 7.09 -37.45 25.21
N GLY A 568 7.29 -38.05 24.03
CA GLY A 568 6.47 -37.82 22.85
C GLY A 568 6.91 -36.63 21.98
N GLU A 569 7.93 -35.89 22.41
CA GLU A 569 8.53 -34.81 21.63
C GLU A 569 9.66 -35.34 20.73
N HIS A 570 9.75 -34.78 19.53
CA HIS A 570 10.75 -35.17 18.54
C HIS A 570 11.35 -33.96 17.85
N ALA A 571 12.68 -33.96 17.68
CA ALA A 571 13.36 -32.93 16.91
C ALA A 571 12.99 -33.04 15.43
N GLN A 572 12.70 -31.91 14.80
CA GLN A 572 12.57 -31.83 13.34
C GLN A 572 13.93 -31.88 12.65
N ARG A 573 14.98 -31.38 13.32
CA ARG A 573 16.38 -31.44 12.93
C ARG A 573 17.15 -32.33 13.91
N PRO A 574 17.67 -33.50 13.50
CA PRO A 574 18.42 -34.38 14.38
C PRO A 574 19.58 -33.67 15.10
N GLU A 575 20.25 -32.72 14.44
CA GLU A 575 21.34 -31.92 14.99
C GLU A 575 20.96 -31.17 16.27
N SER A 576 19.68 -30.85 16.48
CA SER A 576 19.23 -30.20 17.71
C SER A 576 19.44 -31.06 18.95
N TYR A 577 19.37 -32.40 18.83
CA TYR A 577 19.74 -33.31 19.91
C TYR A 577 21.23 -33.27 20.21
N TYR A 578 22.08 -33.17 19.19
CA TYR A 578 23.52 -33.02 19.37
C TYR A 578 23.86 -31.69 20.03
N GLN A 579 23.30 -30.57 19.54
CA GLN A 579 23.52 -29.22 20.07
C GLN A 579 23.10 -29.12 21.54
N LEU A 580 21.94 -29.68 21.89
CA LEU A 580 21.47 -29.77 23.27
C LEU A 580 22.38 -30.67 24.11
N GLY A 581 22.71 -31.87 23.62
CA GLY A 581 23.52 -32.85 24.34
C GLY A 581 24.91 -32.31 24.67
N ARG A 582 25.54 -31.63 23.69
CA ARG A 582 26.87 -31.02 23.87
C ARG A 582 26.81 -29.84 24.83
N SER A 583 25.81 -28.97 24.72
CA SER A 583 25.64 -27.86 25.67
C SER A 583 25.40 -28.34 27.10
N LEU A 584 24.62 -29.40 27.29
CA LEU A 584 24.39 -29.99 28.61
C LEU A 584 25.66 -30.64 29.19
N TRP A 585 26.54 -31.18 28.34
CA TRP A 585 27.84 -31.69 28.76
C TRP A 585 28.73 -30.57 29.32
N GLU A 586 28.85 -29.45 28.60
CA GLU A 586 29.59 -28.28 29.06
C GLU A 586 29.00 -27.67 30.35
N LEU A 587 27.69 -27.81 30.56
CA LEU A 587 27.00 -27.42 31.80
C LEU A 587 27.01 -28.49 32.90
N HIS A 588 27.79 -29.57 32.74
CA HIS A 588 27.91 -30.69 33.68
C HIS A 588 26.59 -31.43 34.00
N GLN A 589 25.59 -31.33 33.13
CA GLN A 589 24.29 -32.03 33.26
C GLN A 589 24.34 -33.37 32.54
N TYR A 590 25.18 -34.27 33.05
CA TYR A 590 25.56 -35.52 32.38
C TYR A 590 24.36 -36.44 32.06
N ALA A 591 23.38 -36.56 32.96
CA ALA A 591 22.22 -37.44 32.72
C ALA A 591 21.38 -36.99 31.52
N GLN A 592 21.12 -35.69 31.40
CA GLN A 592 20.36 -35.12 30.29
C GLN A 592 21.20 -35.08 29.01
N SER A 593 22.51 -34.83 29.13
CA SER A 593 23.46 -34.89 28.01
C SER A 593 23.48 -36.27 27.36
N ALA A 594 23.65 -37.34 28.15
CA ALA A 594 23.64 -38.72 27.67
C ALA A 594 22.34 -39.05 26.94
N LYS A 595 21.18 -38.70 27.54
CA LYS A 595 19.86 -38.91 26.94
C LYS A 595 19.71 -38.19 25.59
N SER A 596 20.16 -36.93 25.51
CA SER A 596 20.09 -36.15 24.27
C SER A 596 20.96 -36.77 23.18
N MET A 597 22.18 -37.18 23.51
CA MET A 597 23.07 -37.84 22.55
C MET A 597 22.56 -39.21 22.11
N ASP A 598 21.91 -39.98 22.98
CA ASP A 598 21.25 -41.23 22.59
C ASP A 598 20.15 -41.00 21.53
N LEU A 599 19.35 -39.93 21.69
CA LEU A 599 18.32 -39.56 20.71
C LEU A 599 18.96 -39.13 19.37
N PHE A 600 20.06 -38.40 19.40
CA PHE A 600 20.84 -38.08 18.19
C PHE A 600 21.36 -39.35 17.49
N LEU A 601 21.97 -40.26 18.25
CA LEU A 601 22.52 -41.51 17.71
C LEU A 601 21.43 -42.46 17.19
N ALA A 602 20.24 -42.42 17.78
CA ALA A 602 19.08 -43.19 17.30
C ALA A 602 18.45 -42.64 16.01
N SER A 603 18.73 -41.39 15.65
CA SER A 603 18.19 -40.75 14.44
C SER A 603 18.81 -41.35 13.17
N ARG A 604 17.96 -41.95 12.32
CA ARG A 604 18.39 -42.70 11.12
C ARG A 604 18.49 -41.86 9.85
N THR A 605 17.78 -40.73 9.78
CA THR A 605 17.68 -39.85 8.61
C THR A 605 18.10 -38.44 8.99
N GLY A 606 18.85 -37.76 8.13
CA GLY A 606 19.25 -36.36 8.35
C GLY A 606 20.27 -36.16 9.48
N ARG A 607 20.97 -37.22 9.91
CA ARG A 607 22.03 -37.14 10.92
C ARG A 607 23.37 -36.90 10.22
N ASP A 608 24.06 -35.81 10.56
CA ASP A 608 25.42 -35.56 10.07
C ASP A 608 26.41 -36.63 10.56
N PRO A 609 27.02 -37.44 9.67
CA PRO A 609 28.00 -38.47 10.03
C PRO A 609 29.24 -37.91 10.73
N GLN A 610 29.63 -36.65 10.47
CA GLN A 610 30.82 -36.05 11.07
C GLN A 610 30.67 -35.81 12.57
N LEU A 611 29.43 -35.63 13.04
CA LEU A 611 29.11 -35.42 14.45
C LEU A 611 28.97 -36.73 15.23
N VAL A 612 28.82 -37.87 14.55
CA VAL A 612 28.55 -39.17 15.19
C VAL A 612 29.68 -39.60 16.14
N PRO A 613 30.98 -39.51 15.77
CA PRO A 613 32.04 -39.79 16.71
C PRO A 613 31.97 -38.90 17.96
N ASP A 614 31.79 -37.58 17.83
CA ASP A 614 31.70 -36.72 19.01
C ASP A 614 30.48 -37.05 19.88
N ALA A 615 29.33 -37.35 19.26
CA ALA A 615 28.14 -37.76 20.01
C ALA A 615 28.36 -39.04 20.84
N TYR A 616 29.03 -40.06 20.28
CA TYR A 616 29.42 -41.25 21.04
C TYR A 616 30.38 -40.91 22.19
N PHE A 617 31.34 -40.02 21.94
CA PHE A 617 32.29 -39.59 22.96
C PHE A 617 31.61 -38.88 24.11
N VAL A 618 30.74 -37.90 23.82
CA VAL A 618 30.00 -37.15 24.83
C VAL A 618 29.02 -38.05 25.58
N ALA A 619 28.28 -38.91 24.88
CA ALA A 619 27.36 -39.86 25.53
C ALA A 619 28.09 -40.84 26.45
N GLY A 620 29.22 -41.39 26.00
CA GLY A 620 30.01 -42.35 26.78
C GLY A 620 30.67 -41.68 27.98
N SER A 621 31.25 -40.49 27.80
CA SER A 621 31.86 -39.71 28.88
C SER A 621 30.82 -39.25 29.89
N ALA A 622 29.61 -38.86 29.46
CA ALA A 622 28.50 -38.52 30.34
C ALA A 622 28.08 -39.70 31.22
N ARG A 623 28.00 -40.92 30.67
CA ARG A 623 27.72 -42.13 31.45
C ARG A 623 28.87 -42.48 32.40
N GLU A 624 30.11 -42.31 31.97
CA GLU A 624 31.29 -42.49 32.81
C GLU A 624 31.25 -41.54 34.02
N SER A 625 30.96 -40.26 33.82
CA SER A 625 30.81 -39.26 34.90
C SER A 625 29.64 -39.55 35.85
N LEU A 626 28.62 -40.29 35.41
CA LEU A 626 27.51 -40.77 36.24
C LEU A 626 27.83 -42.08 36.97
N GLY A 627 29.00 -42.69 36.73
CA GLY A 627 29.38 -43.99 37.27
C GLY A 627 28.84 -45.19 36.48
N ASP A 628 28.09 -44.98 35.39
CA ASP A 628 27.63 -46.04 34.49
C ASP A 628 28.74 -46.46 33.52
N ARG A 629 29.76 -47.11 34.08
CA ARG A 629 30.94 -47.59 33.35
C ARG A 629 30.60 -48.64 32.31
N LYS A 630 29.61 -49.51 32.58
CA LYS A 630 29.15 -50.53 31.62
C LYS A 630 28.46 -49.90 30.41
N GLY A 631 27.59 -48.92 30.64
CA GLY A 631 26.93 -48.16 29.56
C GLY A 631 27.90 -47.28 28.77
N ALA A 632 28.91 -46.70 29.42
CA ALA A 632 29.99 -45.96 28.76
C ALA A 632 30.84 -46.88 27.87
N LEU A 633 31.27 -48.04 28.39
CA LEU A 633 32.03 -49.03 27.64
C LEU A 633 31.30 -49.47 26.37
N LYS A 634 29.99 -49.76 26.48
CA LYS A 634 29.15 -50.14 25.33
C LYS A 634 29.14 -49.08 24.23
N LEU A 635 29.10 -47.79 24.59
CA LEU A 635 29.10 -46.70 23.62
C LEU A 635 30.46 -46.53 22.94
N PHE A 636 31.56 -46.60 23.70
CA PHE A 636 32.90 -46.49 23.13
C PHE A 636 33.21 -47.67 22.20
N GLU A 637 32.82 -48.88 22.55
CA GLU A 637 32.95 -50.04 21.66
C GLU A 637 32.08 -49.94 20.40
N ALA A 638 30.90 -49.33 20.50
CA ALA A 638 30.07 -49.03 19.33
C ALA A 638 30.73 -47.98 18.43
N ALA A 639 31.38 -46.97 19.01
CA ALA A 639 32.09 -45.92 18.28
C ALA A 639 33.29 -46.47 17.47
N LEU A 640 33.98 -47.50 17.98
CA LEU A 640 35.07 -48.18 17.25
C LEU A 640 34.60 -48.90 15.98
N LYS A 641 33.30 -49.19 15.87
CA LYS A 641 32.70 -49.83 14.68
C LYS A 641 32.23 -48.80 13.65
N VAL A 642 32.32 -47.50 13.94
CA VAL A 642 31.96 -46.43 13.00
C VAL A 642 33.06 -46.32 11.94
N PRO A 643 32.74 -46.44 10.63
CA PRO A 643 33.72 -46.28 9.56
C PRO A 643 34.38 -44.89 9.58
N ASP A 644 35.67 -44.83 9.22
CA ASP A 644 36.46 -43.59 9.13
C ASP A 644 36.43 -42.71 10.39
N ASN A 645 36.30 -43.33 11.56
CA ASN A 645 36.30 -42.64 12.85
C ASN A 645 37.70 -42.08 13.17
N LYS A 646 37.90 -40.78 12.93
CA LYS A 646 39.15 -40.05 13.24
C LYS A 646 39.53 -40.06 14.73
N ARG A 647 38.59 -40.40 15.61
CA ARG A 647 38.80 -40.49 17.07
C ARG A 647 38.95 -41.94 17.55
N SER A 648 39.19 -42.90 16.65
CA SER A 648 39.32 -44.32 16.99
C SER A 648 40.35 -44.56 18.09
N ASP A 649 41.51 -43.88 18.04
CA ASP A 649 42.57 -44.06 19.03
C ASP A 649 42.14 -43.60 20.44
N GLU A 650 41.44 -42.47 20.51
CA GLU A 650 40.85 -41.94 21.74
C GLU A 650 39.80 -42.91 22.33
N PHE A 651 38.94 -43.48 21.49
CA PHE A 651 37.95 -44.48 21.93
C PHE A 651 38.60 -45.77 22.43
N MET A 652 39.66 -46.25 21.76
CA MET A 652 40.41 -47.41 22.20
C MET A 652 41.04 -47.17 23.58
N TYR A 653 41.59 -45.96 23.78
CA TYR A 653 42.22 -45.59 25.03
C TYR A 653 41.20 -45.53 26.17
N LYS A 654 40.07 -44.83 25.95
CA LYS A 654 38.96 -44.76 26.91
C LYS A 654 38.38 -46.14 27.25
N THR A 655 38.21 -47.01 26.25
CA THR A 655 37.77 -48.41 26.44
C THR A 655 38.78 -49.17 27.31
N GLY A 656 40.08 -48.97 27.10
CA GLY A 656 41.15 -49.54 27.91
C GLY A 656 41.11 -49.07 29.36
N GLN A 657 40.92 -47.76 29.59
CA GLN A 657 40.81 -47.17 30.92
C GLN A 657 39.63 -47.72 31.72
N ILE A 658 38.45 -47.81 31.10
CA ILE A 658 37.27 -48.37 31.77
C ILE A 658 37.48 -49.85 32.09
N ASN A 659 38.04 -50.64 31.17
CA ASN A 659 38.35 -52.05 31.43
C ASN A 659 39.33 -52.23 32.60
N LEU A 660 40.31 -51.32 32.74
CA LEU A 660 41.22 -51.33 33.88
C LEU A 660 40.48 -51.07 35.20
N LEU A 661 39.59 -50.08 35.23
CA LEU A 661 38.78 -49.74 36.41
C LEU A 661 37.79 -50.84 36.80
N GLU A 662 37.31 -51.62 35.84
CA GLU A 662 36.42 -52.77 36.05
C GLU A 662 37.18 -54.09 36.36
N GLY A 663 38.51 -54.04 36.50
CA GLY A 663 39.34 -55.21 36.84
C GLY A 663 39.72 -56.12 35.66
N ASN A 664 39.34 -55.76 34.43
CA ASN A 664 39.65 -56.49 33.20
C ASN A 664 41.04 -56.12 32.66
N ALA A 665 42.08 -56.28 33.48
CA ALA A 665 43.44 -55.86 33.15
C ALA A 665 44.00 -56.47 31.85
N GLY A 666 43.61 -57.71 31.53
CA GLY A 666 44.03 -58.36 30.28
C GLY A 666 43.52 -57.65 29.02
N ARG A 667 42.25 -57.22 29.02
CA ARG A 667 41.64 -56.49 27.89
C ARG A 667 42.18 -55.05 27.81
N ALA A 668 42.40 -54.40 28.95
CA ALA A 668 43.04 -53.10 29.01
C ALA A 668 44.46 -53.13 28.42
N ARG A 669 45.28 -54.12 28.82
CA ARG A 669 46.65 -54.31 28.28
C ARG A 669 46.65 -54.53 26.77
N ALA A 670 45.71 -55.31 26.24
CA ALA A 670 45.59 -55.53 24.79
C ALA A 670 45.27 -54.24 24.03
N LEU A 671 44.33 -53.43 24.53
CA LEU A 671 43.93 -52.16 23.91
C LEU A 671 45.06 -51.12 23.95
N PHE A 672 45.70 -50.93 25.11
CA PHE A 672 46.85 -50.02 25.22
C PHE A 672 48.05 -50.51 24.41
N GLY A 673 48.32 -51.82 24.39
CA GLY A 673 49.39 -52.40 23.57
C GLY A 673 49.18 -52.19 22.08
N HIS A 674 47.94 -52.27 21.61
CA HIS A 674 47.60 -51.94 20.23
C HIS A 674 47.86 -50.46 19.93
N LEU A 675 47.40 -49.55 20.79
CA LEU A 675 47.63 -48.11 20.63
C LEU A 675 49.12 -47.75 20.62
N ALA A 676 49.90 -48.30 21.54
CA ALA A 676 51.34 -48.03 21.65
C ALA A 676 52.15 -48.46 20.41
N LYS A 677 51.66 -49.45 19.65
CA LYS A 677 52.33 -49.99 18.44
C LYS A 677 51.78 -49.44 17.13
N ASN A 678 50.47 -49.21 17.06
CA ASN A 678 49.76 -49.01 15.80
C ASN A 678 49.10 -47.62 15.66
N SER A 679 49.02 -46.82 16.74
CA SER A 679 48.51 -45.44 16.66
C SER A 679 49.42 -44.61 15.74
N LYS A 680 48.83 -43.74 14.92
CA LYS A 680 49.57 -42.77 14.10
C LYS A 680 49.81 -41.45 14.84
N ASP A 681 49.13 -41.26 15.97
CA ASP A 681 49.25 -40.08 16.81
C ASP A 681 50.26 -40.34 17.95
N PRO A 682 51.37 -39.57 18.01
CA PRO A 682 52.40 -39.72 19.04
C PRO A 682 51.89 -39.53 20.47
N ASP A 683 50.88 -38.69 20.68
CA ASP A 683 50.35 -38.41 22.02
C ASP A 683 49.58 -39.63 22.55
N TRP A 684 48.77 -40.27 21.70
CA TRP A 684 48.08 -41.52 22.07
C TRP A 684 49.04 -42.68 22.28
N GLN A 685 50.14 -42.77 21.53
CA GLN A 685 51.20 -43.76 21.77
C GLN A 685 51.81 -43.58 23.17
N LYS A 686 52.16 -42.35 23.53
CA LYS A 686 52.76 -42.02 24.82
C LYS A 686 51.81 -42.29 25.99
N LEU A 687 50.55 -41.87 25.88
CA LEU A 687 49.52 -42.13 26.90
C LEU A 687 49.31 -43.64 27.09
N ALA A 688 49.26 -44.41 26.00
CA ALA A 688 49.12 -45.86 26.06
C ALA A 688 50.34 -46.54 26.72
N GLN A 689 51.56 -46.10 26.42
CA GLN A 689 52.79 -46.61 27.06
C GLN A 689 52.82 -46.32 28.57
N GLN A 690 52.41 -45.11 28.99
CA GLN A 690 52.30 -44.75 30.40
C GLN A 690 51.25 -45.62 31.13
N ALA A 691 50.10 -45.85 30.50
CA ALA A 691 49.06 -46.73 31.04
C ALA A 691 49.56 -48.18 31.19
N LEU A 692 50.33 -48.69 30.22
CA LEU A 692 50.96 -50.02 30.28
C LEU A 692 52.00 -50.12 31.39
N ALA A 693 52.86 -49.11 31.57
CA ALA A 693 53.86 -49.10 32.65
C ALA A 693 53.19 -49.12 34.03
N SER A 694 52.08 -48.37 34.20
CA SER A 694 51.31 -48.37 35.46
C SER A 694 50.64 -49.72 35.79
N LEU A 695 50.41 -50.54 34.76
CA LEU A 695 49.85 -51.88 34.83
C LEU A 695 50.89 -52.96 35.16
N GLU A 696 52.18 -52.63 35.03
CA GLU A 696 53.32 -53.50 35.35
C GLU A 696 53.92 -53.17 36.73
N SER A 697 53.64 -51.97 37.26
CA SER A 697 54.07 -51.52 38.59
C SER A 697 53.09 -51.83 39.73
N LYS A 698 51.96 -52.48 39.44
CA LYS A 698 50.95 -52.97 40.40
C LYS A 698 50.90 -54.48 40.34
#